data_AF-A0A7W2UJB1-F1
#
_entry.id   AF-A0A7W2UJB1-F1
#
_cell.length_a   1.000
_cell.length_b   1.000
_cell.length_c   1.000
_cell.angle_alpha   90.00
_cell.angle_beta   90.00
_cell.angle_gamma   90.00
#
_symmetry.space_group_name_H-M   'P 1'
#
loop_
_entity.id
_entity.type
_entity.pdbx_description
1 polymer ?
#
loop_
_entity_poly.entity_id
_entity_poly.type
_entity_poly.pdbx_seq_one_letter_code
_entity_poly.pdbx_strand_id
1 'polypeptide(L)'
;MTAVTAKESTVGANGTRRDDVAIVGMACRFPGARNVNQYWRLLNEPRAQFATVPDSRWRTATFLSDNLRDTSATYTDTMALLPDVGHFDAAHYGIPPRRARSMDPQGRLLIDLTREAIQDAGWEAEGFDREETSVITALTESGYREITTMRIRMRQLTGGEFGARATDPRWPETVRAVDGLHGSSVAGLLLNMGPNTVSSVFDLHGESYALDSACSGGLMAVANAVFALRAGRCRIALAGGAQLILAPDLLVGLCRIGAISRTGRCLPFGAEADGFVLGEGAGVLALRPLADALAAGDRVYAVIRGVGTANDGTVQGGMHPQAAGQLRALRRAYRDADLTPDAVGYLEAHGTGTTVGDPVEVGVLGELRGARGAPAFLGAVKAVVGHALNAAGMAGLVKTVLAVHRGVIPPQPEFDLADRPGLDAARLIVPTKPTVWPESGQPRRAGVSAFGFGGTGVHLVVEECATAPARPAPDEGPRLLVLSARDRAGLVRYARELADTLDQDRPPLAGVADTLARRAPLAERLALVAEDTADAVTKLAAAADAVAAGRTGRLGPGQLTGTVPPGAEPQAAVPGSLSAGERPAASAEERSAALARLAERAVTGAGLRPVLEHIPPCTLPPSPLAPRHHWAVDESARAPAEAPPALAAVGEGRTGPVDARAGGGSAASIVLEELSRTGVFPLADLTERMELVTDLGFDSLMLQELEVNIGKRIPGFRTEEIFAPDLTVARLVGLVDPHLTGDPTGEPVLGEPPPRETRGDGDVDGDENGSWDAATACADDFPEVRQFEERLSTITGSGADFPYFRVHQGTIRDTTMIDDRPYLSFGSYNYLGLSGHPAVNEAVHQAVDRYGTSVSASRVLSGERELTVRLERALADFLGTADCLALVSGHATNVTAIGHLVGARDLVVHDALAHDSILQGCALSGAARRPFAHNDIGALEDTLRRNRSRFRRVLIVVEGAYSMDGDLVDLPAVIELKRAYGALLMVDEAHSIGTVGERGRGVGEFFGVDRADVDLWMGTLSKTFASCGGYLGGSARMVRWLRHTLPGFVYSVGLTPANAAAALAATELIVAEPHRVRALRRNAELFLGLAASAGLATGTSAHTPIVPCLLGDSARTLRIADRLFDRGVIADPIFHPAVEEGLARLRFFVTSEHREDDIRRTVAILAEEVAATGG
;
A
#
# COMPACT_ATOMS: atom_id res chain seq x y z
N MET A 1 25.69 -36.72 -3.81
CA MET A 1 25.35 -37.37 -2.53
C MET A 1 26.13 -36.67 -1.43
N THR A 2 25.46 -35.79 -0.70
CA THR A 2 25.96 -35.18 0.54
C THR A 2 24.71 -34.77 1.30
N ALA A 3 24.50 -35.34 2.48
CA ALA A 3 23.23 -35.23 3.18
C ALA A 3 23.06 -33.84 3.80
N VAL A 4 21.94 -33.17 3.49
CA VAL A 4 21.48 -32.04 4.28
C VAL A 4 20.93 -32.61 5.59
N THR A 5 21.60 -32.30 6.70
CA THR A 5 21.16 -32.70 8.04
C THR A 5 19.81 -32.07 8.34
N ALA A 6 18.78 -32.90 8.58
CA ALA A 6 17.49 -32.43 9.04
C ALA A 6 17.65 -31.71 10.39
N LYS A 7 17.04 -30.54 10.53
CA LYS A 7 16.85 -29.90 11.83
C LYS A 7 15.87 -30.75 12.62
N GLU A 8 16.30 -31.32 13.74
CA GLU A 8 15.39 -32.03 14.64
C GLU A 8 14.33 -31.06 15.17
N SER A 9 13.07 -31.36 14.90
CA SER A 9 11.93 -30.64 15.47
C SER A 9 11.85 -30.98 16.96
N THR A 10 12.35 -30.09 17.82
CA THR A 10 12.21 -30.22 19.28
C THR A 10 10.72 -30.16 19.66
N VAL A 11 10.13 -31.32 19.88
CA VAL A 11 8.78 -31.46 20.43
C VAL A 11 8.81 -31.00 21.89
N GLY A 12 8.02 -29.98 22.23
CA GLY A 12 7.84 -29.56 23.62
C GLY A 12 7.15 -30.65 24.45
N ALA A 13 7.32 -30.64 25.77
CA ALA A 13 6.82 -31.70 26.67
C ALA A 13 5.29 -31.93 26.65
N ASN A 14 4.51 -31.07 25.96
CA ASN A 14 3.06 -31.21 25.74
C ASN A 14 2.68 -31.50 24.27
N GLY A 15 3.62 -31.90 23.40
CA GLY A 15 3.33 -32.29 22.01
C GLY A 15 3.18 -31.14 21.00
N THR A 16 3.32 -29.89 21.42
CA THR A 16 3.27 -28.72 20.53
C THR A 16 4.52 -28.63 19.64
N ARG A 17 4.33 -28.43 18.32
CA ARG A 17 5.41 -27.99 17.43
C ARG A 17 5.52 -26.47 17.48
N ARG A 18 6.74 -25.95 17.30
CA ARG A 18 7.00 -24.50 17.27
C ARG A 18 6.37 -23.79 16.06
N ASP A 19 5.95 -24.57 15.06
CA ASP A 19 5.49 -24.10 13.75
C ASP A 19 3.96 -24.18 13.57
N ASP A 20 3.20 -24.64 14.59
CA ASP A 20 1.74 -24.67 14.53
C ASP A 20 1.14 -23.25 14.66
N VAL A 21 0.06 -22.94 13.94
CA VAL A 21 -0.58 -21.61 13.92
C VAL A 21 -1.99 -21.68 14.52
N ALA A 22 -2.25 -20.86 15.54
CA ALA A 22 -3.55 -20.72 16.18
C ALA A 22 -4.44 -19.69 15.45
N ILE A 23 -5.73 -19.99 15.37
CA ILE A 23 -6.79 -19.04 15.03
C ILE A 23 -7.35 -18.50 16.35
N VAL A 24 -7.13 -17.21 16.62
CA VAL A 24 -7.42 -16.60 17.93
C VAL A 24 -8.63 -15.66 17.93
N GLY A 25 -8.98 -15.11 16.77
CA GLY A 25 -10.20 -14.33 16.55
C GLY A 25 -10.69 -14.50 15.11
N MET A 26 -11.99 -14.33 14.87
CA MET A 26 -12.54 -14.38 13.53
C MET A 26 -13.81 -13.54 13.37
N ALA A 27 -14.02 -13.03 12.16
CA ALA A 27 -15.26 -12.36 11.78
C ALA A 27 -15.67 -12.71 10.35
N CYS A 28 -16.97 -12.67 10.07
CA CYS A 28 -17.51 -12.95 8.73
C CYS A 28 -18.81 -12.22 8.44
N ARG A 29 -19.10 -12.04 7.14
CA ARG A 29 -20.42 -11.71 6.58
C ARG A 29 -20.72 -12.68 5.45
N PHE A 30 -21.87 -13.33 5.53
CA PHE A 30 -22.42 -14.15 4.45
C PHE A 30 -23.92 -13.88 4.32
N PRO A 31 -24.54 -14.18 3.16
CA PRO A 31 -25.99 -14.16 3.01
C PRO A 31 -26.68 -14.86 4.20
N GLY A 32 -27.70 -14.22 4.77
CA GLY A 32 -28.41 -14.69 5.97
C GLY A 32 -27.65 -14.58 7.31
N ALA A 33 -26.40 -14.13 7.34
CA ALA A 33 -25.58 -14.13 8.56
C ALA A 33 -24.67 -12.89 8.69
N ARG A 34 -25.02 -11.97 9.61
CA ARG A 34 -24.27 -10.72 9.86
C ARG A 34 -23.11 -10.85 10.85
N ASN A 35 -22.80 -12.03 11.35
CA ASN A 35 -21.64 -12.30 12.22
C ASN A 35 -21.48 -13.81 12.47
N VAL A 36 -20.45 -14.19 13.22
CA VAL A 36 -20.11 -15.57 13.57
C VAL A 36 -21.25 -16.29 14.31
N ASN A 37 -21.93 -15.65 15.28
CA ASN A 37 -23.06 -16.25 16.01
C ASN A 37 -24.26 -16.54 15.09
N GLN A 38 -24.62 -15.59 14.22
CA GLN A 38 -25.68 -15.79 13.23
C GLN A 38 -25.30 -16.85 12.18
N TYR A 39 -24.03 -16.85 11.75
CA TYR A 39 -23.54 -17.85 10.80
C TYR A 39 -23.58 -19.26 11.41
N TRP A 40 -23.18 -19.42 12.68
CA TRP A 40 -23.30 -20.69 13.38
C TRP A 40 -24.76 -21.17 13.48
N ARG A 41 -25.72 -20.28 13.79
CA ARG A 41 -27.14 -20.63 13.80
C ARG A 41 -27.65 -21.05 12.41
N LEU A 42 -27.33 -20.28 11.37
CA LEU A 42 -27.65 -20.61 9.98
C LEU A 42 -27.03 -21.95 9.53
N LEU A 43 -25.84 -22.30 10.03
CA LEU A 43 -25.17 -23.57 9.73
C LEU A 43 -25.83 -24.77 10.41
N ASN A 44 -26.49 -24.60 11.56
CA ASN A 44 -27.23 -25.67 12.24
C ASN A 44 -28.66 -25.84 11.69
N GLU A 45 -29.27 -24.78 11.19
CA GLU A 45 -30.56 -24.81 10.48
C GLU A 45 -30.38 -24.34 9.02
N PRO A 46 -29.75 -25.17 8.15
CA PRO A 46 -29.23 -24.75 6.86
C PRO A 46 -30.36 -24.44 5.88
N ARG A 47 -30.58 -23.16 5.65
CA ARG A 47 -31.54 -22.62 4.68
C ARG A 47 -30.80 -21.93 3.56
N ALA A 48 -31.04 -22.32 2.31
CA ALA A 48 -30.49 -21.64 1.14
C ALA A 48 -30.84 -20.14 1.16
N GLN A 49 -29.81 -19.29 1.11
CA GLN A 49 -29.92 -17.83 1.14
C GLN A 49 -29.86 -17.27 -0.28
N PHE A 50 -30.67 -17.83 -1.17
CA PHE A 50 -30.71 -17.48 -2.59
C PHE A 50 -31.96 -16.66 -2.89
N ALA A 51 -31.81 -15.58 -3.65
CA ALA A 51 -32.90 -14.68 -4.03
C ALA A 51 -32.66 -14.12 -5.43
N THR A 52 -33.72 -13.60 -6.05
CA THR A 52 -33.62 -12.76 -7.25
C THR A 52 -32.73 -11.55 -6.98
N VAL A 53 -31.83 -11.23 -7.91
CA VAL A 53 -31.01 -10.02 -7.88
C VAL A 53 -31.92 -8.79 -7.87
N PRO A 54 -31.80 -7.91 -6.85
CA PRO A 54 -32.64 -6.73 -6.74
C PRO A 54 -32.16 -5.64 -7.71
N ASP A 55 -33.13 -4.89 -8.23
CA ASP A 55 -32.92 -3.76 -9.16
C ASP A 55 -32.02 -2.64 -8.62
N SER A 56 -31.69 -2.65 -7.32
CA SER A 56 -30.70 -1.78 -6.69
C SER A 56 -29.25 -2.12 -7.07
N ARG A 57 -28.97 -3.36 -7.52
CA ARG A 57 -27.67 -3.74 -8.11
C ARG A 57 -27.62 -3.35 -9.59
N TRP A 58 -28.48 -3.99 -10.39
CA TRP A 58 -28.71 -3.67 -11.80
C TRP A 58 -30.13 -4.06 -12.18
N ARG A 59 -30.66 -3.49 -13.28
CA ARG A 59 -32.01 -3.83 -13.78
C ARG A 59 -32.02 -5.26 -14.30
N THR A 60 -32.57 -6.19 -13.51
CA THR A 60 -32.53 -7.63 -13.82
C THR A 60 -33.21 -7.94 -15.16
N ALA A 61 -34.33 -7.28 -15.44
CA ALA A 61 -35.08 -7.43 -16.71
C ALA A 61 -34.31 -6.96 -17.96
N THR A 62 -33.20 -6.23 -17.83
CA THR A 62 -32.35 -5.84 -18.96
C THR A 62 -31.40 -6.96 -19.40
N PHE A 63 -31.05 -7.88 -18.49
CA PHE A 63 -30.06 -8.92 -18.73
C PHE A 63 -30.64 -10.34 -18.74
N LEU A 64 -31.82 -10.57 -18.17
CA LEU A 64 -32.46 -11.89 -18.17
C LEU A 64 -33.03 -12.24 -19.57
N SER A 65 -32.65 -13.39 -20.13
CA SER A 65 -33.10 -13.85 -21.45
C SER A 65 -33.07 -15.38 -21.58
N ASP A 66 -34.16 -15.96 -22.09
CA ASP A 66 -34.21 -17.39 -22.47
C ASP A 66 -33.36 -17.70 -23.73
N ASN A 67 -32.92 -16.67 -24.46
CA ASN A 67 -32.12 -16.85 -25.67
C ASN A 67 -30.65 -17.12 -25.34
N LEU A 68 -30.27 -18.38 -25.20
CA LEU A 68 -28.89 -18.82 -24.96
C LEU A 68 -27.86 -18.42 -26.06
N ARG A 69 -28.30 -17.85 -27.19
CA ARG A 69 -27.41 -17.26 -28.21
C ARG A 69 -27.05 -15.80 -27.94
N ASP A 70 -27.80 -15.12 -27.07
CA ASP A 70 -27.43 -13.80 -26.59
C ASP A 70 -26.12 -13.90 -25.80
N THR A 71 -25.15 -13.07 -26.17
CA THR A 71 -23.82 -13.05 -25.56
C THR A 71 -23.75 -12.15 -24.32
N SER A 72 -24.75 -11.31 -24.13
CA SER A 72 -24.78 -10.23 -23.13
C SER A 72 -25.86 -10.45 -22.05
N ALA A 73 -26.45 -11.63 -22.01
CA ALA A 73 -27.59 -11.97 -21.17
C ALA A 73 -27.29 -13.14 -20.20
N THR A 74 -28.10 -13.24 -19.15
CA THR A 74 -28.15 -14.35 -18.18
C THR A 74 -29.41 -15.18 -18.42
N TYR A 75 -29.36 -16.49 -18.14
CA TYR A 75 -30.55 -17.36 -18.12
C TYR A 75 -31.17 -17.49 -16.72
N THR A 76 -30.62 -16.77 -15.73
CA THR A 76 -31.12 -16.73 -14.36
C THR A 76 -30.78 -15.41 -13.71
N ASP A 77 -31.58 -15.03 -12.73
CA ASP A 77 -31.45 -13.87 -11.87
C ASP A 77 -31.18 -14.28 -10.40
N THR A 78 -30.98 -15.56 -10.10
CA THR A 78 -30.84 -16.05 -8.73
C THR A 78 -29.39 -15.95 -8.24
N MET A 79 -29.18 -15.26 -7.11
CA MET A 79 -27.87 -15.10 -6.45
C MET A 79 -27.98 -15.17 -4.92
N ALA A 80 -26.85 -15.41 -4.25
CA ALA A 80 -26.74 -15.34 -2.80
C ALA A 80 -26.06 -14.02 -2.38
N LEU A 81 -26.85 -12.97 -2.14
CA LEU A 81 -26.36 -11.60 -1.99
C LEU A 81 -26.24 -11.16 -0.53
N LEU A 82 -25.26 -10.28 -0.27
CA LEU A 82 -25.23 -9.47 0.95
C LEU A 82 -26.20 -8.29 0.83
N PRO A 83 -26.97 -7.96 1.88
CA PRO A 83 -27.76 -6.74 1.92
C PRO A 83 -26.84 -5.51 2.02
N ASP A 84 -27.35 -4.36 1.58
CA ASP A 84 -26.88 -3.04 2.01
C ASP A 84 -25.39 -2.72 1.80
N VAL A 85 -24.74 -3.31 0.78
CA VAL A 85 -23.29 -3.18 0.49
C VAL A 85 -22.74 -1.76 0.31
N GLY A 86 -23.59 -0.75 0.18
CA GLY A 86 -23.17 0.67 0.22
C GLY A 86 -22.90 1.21 1.64
N HIS A 87 -23.34 0.54 2.71
CA HIS A 87 -23.27 1.07 4.08
C HIS A 87 -21.91 0.88 4.75
N PHE A 88 -21.35 1.96 5.32
CA PHE A 88 -20.07 1.97 6.05
C PHE A 88 -20.02 3.15 7.05
N ASP A 89 -19.45 2.97 8.26
CA ASP A 89 -19.27 4.07 9.24
C ASP A 89 -17.91 4.74 9.03
N ALA A 90 -17.78 5.47 7.92
CA ALA A 90 -16.53 6.11 7.52
C ALA A 90 -15.97 7.05 8.61
N ALA A 91 -16.86 7.75 9.32
CA ALA A 91 -16.51 8.65 10.41
C ALA A 91 -16.01 7.94 11.69
N HIS A 92 -16.28 6.63 11.87
CA HIS A 92 -15.68 5.85 12.96
C HIS A 92 -14.21 5.52 12.69
N TYR A 93 -13.82 5.44 11.42
CA TYR A 93 -12.48 5.04 10.98
C TYR A 93 -11.60 6.21 10.50
N GLY A 94 -12.01 7.46 10.72
CA GLY A 94 -11.29 8.64 10.22
C GLY A 94 -11.22 8.70 8.69
N ILE A 95 -12.27 8.25 7.99
CA ILE A 95 -12.34 8.25 6.52
C ILE A 95 -13.37 9.30 6.07
N PRO A 96 -13.01 10.27 5.22
CA PRO A 96 -13.94 11.26 4.69
C PRO A 96 -15.07 10.61 3.88
N PRO A 97 -16.33 11.07 4.00
CA PRO A 97 -17.47 10.57 3.20
C PRO A 97 -17.22 10.52 1.70
N ARG A 98 -16.46 11.48 1.15
CA ARG A 98 -16.04 11.49 -0.27
C ARG A 98 -15.09 10.32 -0.61
N ARG A 99 -14.09 10.04 0.24
CA ARG A 99 -13.19 8.89 0.07
C ARG A 99 -13.94 7.57 0.24
N ALA A 100 -14.84 7.48 1.21
CA ALA A 100 -15.67 6.28 1.41
C ALA A 100 -16.58 5.95 0.21
N ARG A 101 -17.09 6.97 -0.52
CA ARG A 101 -17.82 6.76 -1.77
C ARG A 101 -16.93 6.24 -2.91
N SER A 102 -15.66 6.64 -2.97
CA SER A 102 -14.75 6.18 -4.02
C SER A 102 -14.09 4.82 -3.74
N MET A 103 -14.11 4.34 -2.49
CA MET A 103 -13.59 3.02 -2.11
C MET A 103 -14.49 1.87 -2.61
N ASP A 104 -13.90 0.84 -3.21
CA ASP A 104 -14.56 -0.45 -3.44
C ASP A 104 -15.18 -0.97 -2.12
N PRO A 105 -16.48 -1.36 -2.10
CA PRO A 105 -17.13 -1.82 -0.87
C PRO A 105 -16.54 -3.11 -0.27
N GLN A 106 -15.80 -3.91 -1.04
CA GLN A 106 -15.01 -5.02 -0.50
C GLN A 106 -13.94 -4.53 0.49
N GLY A 107 -13.28 -3.41 0.19
CA GLY A 107 -12.30 -2.80 1.08
C GLY A 107 -12.96 -2.26 2.36
N ARG A 108 -14.14 -1.65 2.24
CA ARG A 108 -14.96 -1.20 3.38
C ARG A 108 -15.36 -2.37 4.29
N LEU A 109 -15.83 -3.47 3.69
CA LEU A 109 -16.20 -4.70 4.38
C LEU A 109 -15.02 -5.38 5.09
N LEU A 110 -13.81 -5.33 4.51
CA LEU A 110 -12.59 -5.82 5.17
C LEU A 110 -12.19 -5.00 6.39
N ILE A 111 -12.41 -3.68 6.39
CA ILE A 111 -12.13 -2.81 7.55
C ILE A 111 -13.04 -3.18 8.72
N ASP A 112 -14.35 -3.28 8.46
CA ASP A 112 -15.32 -3.73 9.48
C ASP A 112 -14.97 -5.12 10.02
N LEU A 113 -14.74 -6.10 9.14
CA LEU A 113 -14.40 -7.46 9.57
C LEU A 113 -13.05 -7.57 10.28
N THR A 114 -12.09 -6.70 9.98
CA THR A 114 -10.81 -6.67 10.72
C THR A 114 -11.03 -6.18 12.15
N ARG A 115 -11.77 -5.09 12.34
CA ARG A 115 -12.15 -4.62 13.68
C ARG A 115 -12.85 -5.73 14.46
N GLU A 116 -13.78 -6.44 13.83
CA GLU A 116 -14.55 -7.48 14.49
C GLU A 116 -13.72 -8.72 14.83
N ALA A 117 -12.75 -9.10 14.00
CA ALA A 117 -11.81 -10.17 14.31
C ALA A 117 -10.89 -9.79 15.50
N ILE A 118 -10.49 -8.52 15.60
CA ILE A 118 -9.75 -7.96 16.75
C ILE A 118 -10.62 -7.95 18.02
N GLN A 119 -11.91 -7.60 17.92
CA GLN A 119 -12.87 -7.68 19.03
C GLN A 119 -13.11 -9.12 19.49
N ASP A 120 -13.20 -10.07 18.56
CA ASP A 120 -13.39 -11.48 18.86
C ASP A 120 -12.11 -12.13 19.43
N ALA A 121 -10.92 -11.66 19.05
CA ALA A 121 -9.66 -12.01 19.73
C ALA A 121 -9.56 -11.42 21.15
N GLY A 122 -10.35 -10.38 21.48
CA GLY A 122 -10.32 -9.68 22.77
C GLY A 122 -9.22 -8.61 22.89
N TRP A 123 -8.61 -8.21 21.77
CA TRP A 123 -7.42 -7.36 21.74
C TRP A 123 -7.70 -5.83 21.78
N GLU A 124 -8.96 -5.40 21.66
CA GLU A 124 -9.31 -3.97 21.44
C GLU A 124 -8.90 -3.07 22.63
N ALA A 125 -9.07 -3.51 23.88
CA ALA A 125 -8.71 -2.74 25.08
C ALA A 125 -7.34 -3.10 25.71
N GLU A 126 -6.84 -4.31 25.50
CA GLU A 126 -5.53 -4.75 26.05
C GLU A 126 -4.36 -4.48 25.10
N GLY A 127 -4.63 -4.26 23.81
CA GLY A 127 -3.63 -4.04 22.77
C GLY A 127 -3.05 -5.33 22.21
N PHE A 128 -2.33 -5.21 21.09
CA PHE A 128 -1.61 -6.29 20.42
C PHE A 128 -0.40 -5.73 19.66
N ASP A 129 0.46 -6.62 19.14
CA ASP A 129 1.72 -6.28 18.47
C ASP A 129 1.46 -5.69 17.07
N ARG A 130 1.24 -4.38 16.99
CA ARG A 130 0.94 -3.63 15.76
C ARG A 130 2.11 -3.56 14.78
N GLU A 131 3.34 -3.45 15.29
CA GLU A 131 4.56 -3.41 14.48
C GLU A 131 4.73 -4.70 13.68
N GLU A 132 4.49 -5.85 14.31
CA GLU A 132 4.64 -7.18 13.70
C GLU A 132 3.31 -7.81 13.23
N THR A 133 2.29 -7.00 12.93
CA THR A 133 1.00 -7.47 12.36
C THR A 133 0.96 -7.27 10.84
N SER A 134 0.83 -8.37 10.08
CA SER A 134 0.59 -8.35 8.61
C SER A 134 -0.89 -8.44 8.25
N VAL A 135 -1.27 -7.92 7.08
CA VAL A 135 -2.62 -7.97 6.51
C VAL A 135 -2.58 -8.61 5.11
N ILE A 136 -3.10 -9.83 4.98
CA ILE A 136 -3.02 -10.63 3.76
C ILE A 136 -4.44 -11.00 3.31
N THR A 137 -4.91 -10.42 2.21
CA THR A 137 -6.30 -10.60 1.76
C THR A 137 -6.41 -11.12 0.34
N ALA A 138 -7.47 -11.87 0.04
CA ALA A 138 -7.86 -12.21 -1.33
C ALA A 138 -8.99 -11.31 -1.84
N LEU A 139 -8.78 -10.70 -3.00
CA LEU A 139 -9.70 -9.75 -3.64
C LEU A 139 -9.60 -9.84 -5.17
N THR A 140 -10.72 -9.67 -5.84
CA THR A 140 -10.80 -9.42 -7.30
C THR A 140 -11.64 -8.19 -7.58
N GLU A 141 -11.70 -7.85 -8.86
CA GLU A 141 -12.74 -6.99 -9.45
C GLU A 141 -14.14 -7.35 -8.89
N SER A 142 -14.95 -6.33 -8.60
CA SER A 142 -16.31 -6.39 -8.02
C SER A 142 -17.40 -5.80 -8.93
N GLY A 143 -17.04 -5.05 -9.96
CA GLY A 143 -17.90 -4.18 -10.76
C GLY A 143 -17.91 -2.72 -10.30
N TYR A 144 -17.30 -2.38 -9.15
CA TYR A 144 -17.36 -1.01 -8.62
C TYR A 144 -16.60 0.00 -9.49
N ARG A 145 -15.48 -0.44 -10.08
CA ARG A 145 -14.64 0.39 -10.95
C ARG A 145 -15.34 0.72 -12.25
N GLU A 146 -16.11 -0.22 -12.79
CA GLU A 146 -16.86 -0.14 -14.04
C GLU A 146 -18.04 0.82 -13.87
N ILE A 147 -18.74 0.75 -12.73
CA ILE A 147 -19.73 1.75 -12.31
C ILE A 147 -19.08 3.14 -12.17
N THR A 148 -18.01 3.25 -11.39
CA THR A 148 -17.37 4.54 -11.07
C THR A 148 -16.72 5.21 -12.29
N THR A 149 -16.21 4.44 -13.25
CA THR A 149 -15.60 4.95 -14.49
C THR A 149 -16.58 5.08 -15.66
N MET A 150 -17.89 4.83 -15.45
CA MET A 150 -18.91 4.81 -16.51
C MET A 150 -18.95 6.10 -17.35
N ARG A 151 -18.70 7.27 -16.75
CA ARG A 151 -18.63 8.56 -17.47
C ARG A 151 -17.47 8.64 -18.48
N ILE A 152 -16.36 7.93 -18.22
CA ILE A 152 -15.24 7.80 -19.15
C ILE A 152 -15.59 6.80 -20.25
N ARG A 153 -16.15 5.63 -19.89
CA ARG A 153 -16.61 4.62 -20.88
C ARG A 153 -17.64 5.19 -21.85
N MET A 154 -18.56 6.02 -21.36
CA MET A 154 -19.54 6.70 -22.20
C MET A 154 -18.89 7.71 -23.16
N ARG A 155 -17.85 8.45 -22.72
CA ARG A 155 -17.06 9.29 -23.63
C ARG A 155 -16.45 8.47 -24.76
N GLN A 156 -15.79 7.36 -24.45
CA GLN A 156 -15.17 6.46 -25.45
C GLN A 156 -16.19 5.92 -26.46
N LEU A 157 -17.35 5.45 -25.98
CA LEU A 157 -18.48 5.03 -26.83
C LEU A 157 -18.93 6.16 -27.76
N THR A 158 -19.11 7.38 -27.24
CA THR A 158 -19.55 8.53 -28.03
C THR A 158 -18.48 9.06 -29.00
N GLY A 159 -17.20 8.78 -28.73
CA GLY A 159 -16.08 9.04 -29.64
C GLY A 159 -16.05 8.10 -30.86
N GLY A 160 -16.73 6.95 -30.79
CA GLY A 160 -16.72 5.92 -31.83
C GLY A 160 -15.59 4.90 -31.68
N GLU A 161 -14.92 4.83 -30.52
CA GLU A 161 -13.82 3.88 -30.26
C GLU A 161 -14.26 2.42 -30.36
N PHE A 162 -15.55 2.14 -30.11
CA PHE A 162 -16.14 0.80 -30.11
C PHE A 162 -17.22 0.60 -31.19
N GLY A 163 -17.36 1.53 -32.15
CA GLY A 163 -18.39 1.43 -33.19
C GLY A 163 -18.79 2.77 -33.81
N ALA A 164 -20.05 2.89 -34.22
CA ALA A 164 -20.56 4.13 -34.79
C ALA A 164 -20.56 5.26 -33.75
N ARG A 165 -20.03 6.43 -34.13
CA ARG A 165 -19.99 7.63 -33.29
C ARG A 165 -21.41 8.08 -32.92
N ALA A 166 -21.69 8.27 -31.62
CA ALA A 166 -22.96 8.82 -31.18
C ALA A 166 -23.03 10.33 -31.47
N THR A 167 -24.13 10.80 -32.07
CA THR A 167 -24.32 12.20 -32.47
C THR A 167 -25.36 12.96 -31.64
N ASP A 168 -26.06 12.29 -30.71
CA ASP A 168 -27.03 12.96 -29.82
C ASP A 168 -26.29 13.72 -28.70
N PRO A 169 -26.40 15.06 -28.61
CA PRO A 169 -25.72 15.84 -27.59
C PRO A 169 -26.20 15.59 -26.15
N ARG A 170 -27.31 14.86 -25.95
CA ARG A 170 -27.87 14.55 -24.61
C ARG A 170 -27.19 13.35 -23.93
N TRP A 171 -26.26 12.66 -24.58
CA TRP A 171 -25.56 11.52 -24.00
C TRP A 171 -24.92 11.77 -22.60
N PRO A 172 -24.43 12.98 -22.23
CA PRO A 172 -23.88 13.20 -20.89
C PRO A 172 -24.95 13.08 -19.79
N GLU A 173 -26.21 13.38 -20.11
CA GLU A 173 -27.33 13.28 -19.17
C GLU A 173 -27.61 11.83 -18.77
N THR A 174 -27.36 10.87 -19.68
CA THR A 174 -27.58 9.43 -19.48
C THR A 174 -26.77 8.86 -18.32
N VAL A 175 -25.61 9.45 -18.03
CA VAL A 175 -24.68 9.00 -16.98
C VAL A 175 -24.45 10.06 -15.89
N ARG A 176 -25.26 11.13 -15.85
CA ARG A 176 -25.08 12.27 -14.91
C ARG A 176 -25.13 11.88 -13.43
N ALA A 177 -25.85 10.80 -13.11
CA ALA A 177 -26.05 10.30 -11.76
C ALA A 177 -24.82 9.56 -11.21
N VAL A 178 -23.83 9.25 -12.06
CA VAL A 178 -22.55 8.69 -11.63
C VAL A 178 -21.63 9.84 -11.21
N ASP A 179 -20.98 9.71 -10.06
CA ASP A 179 -19.98 10.68 -9.59
C ASP A 179 -18.84 10.85 -10.62
N GLY A 180 -18.23 12.03 -10.65
CA GLY A 180 -16.99 12.24 -11.41
C GLY A 180 -15.78 11.68 -10.66
N LEU A 181 -14.70 11.33 -11.38
CA LEU A 181 -13.44 11.03 -10.70
C LEU A 181 -12.88 12.29 -10.04
N HIS A 182 -12.29 12.11 -8.86
CA HIS A 182 -11.59 13.11 -8.04
C HIS A 182 -10.28 12.49 -7.52
N GLY A 183 -9.44 13.26 -6.81
CA GLY A 183 -8.08 12.84 -6.41
C GLY A 183 -8.00 11.49 -5.69
N SER A 184 -8.94 11.20 -4.79
CA SER A 184 -9.02 9.92 -4.07
C SER A 184 -9.74 8.78 -4.83
N SER A 185 -10.24 9.01 -6.05
CA SER A 185 -10.92 7.95 -6.82
C SER A 185 -9.97 6.87 -7.35
N VAL A 186 -8.75 7.22 -7.77
CA VAL A 186 -7.79 6.22 -8.25
C VAL A 186 -7.43 5.24 -7.13
N ALA A 187 -7.05 5.75 -5.95
CA ALA A 187 -6.72 4.93 -4.79
C ALA A 187 -7.89 4.06 -4.33
N GLY A 188 -9.13 4.58 -4.34
CA GLY A 188 -10.32 3.82 -3.94
C GLY A 188 -10.64 2.60 -4.81
N LEU A 189 -10.11 2.52 -6.04
CA LEU A 189 -10.39 1.49 -7.03
C LEU A 189 -9.26 0.47 -7.22
N LEU A 190 -8.16 0.56 -6.47
CA LEU A 190 -7.04 -0.39 -6.53
C LEU A 190 -7.20 -1.52 -5.50
N LEU A 191 -7.06 -2.77 -5.92
CA LEU A 191 -7.26 -3.94 -5.04
C LEU A 191 -6.29 -4.00 -3.85
N ASN A 192 -5.05 -3.51 -4.00
CA ASN A 192 -4.10 -3.42 -2.89
C ASN A 192 -4.53 -2.41 -1.81
N MET A 193 -5.41 -1.45 -2.12
CA MET A 193 -5.88 -0.46 -1.16
C MET A 193 -6.91 -1.02 -0.19
N GLY A 194 -7.48 -2.21 -0.42
CA GLY A 194 -8.24 -2.95 0.59
C GLY A 194 -7.39 -3.25 1.83
N PRO A 195 -6.37 -4.14 1.75
CA PRO A 195 -5.50 -4.43 2.88
C PRO A 195 -4.67 -3.22 3.33
N ASN A 196 -4.22 -2.34 2.43
CA ASN A 196 -3.46 -1.15 2.85
C ASN A 196 -4.31 -0.14 3.64
N THR A 197 -5.61 0.00 3.34
CA THR A 197 -6.48 0.85 4.16
C THR A 197 -6.79 0.18 5.51
N VAL A 198 -6.91 -1.14 5.57
CA VAL A 198 -6.96 -1.87 6.85
C VAL A 198 -5.71 -1.58 7.69
N SER A 199 -4.51 -1.73 7.11
CA SER A 199 -3.24 -1.43 7.78
C SER A 199 -3.15 0.04 8.23
N SER A 200 -3.63 0.99 7.42
CA SER A 200 -3.68 2.41 7.77
C SER A 200 -4.70 2.74 8.88
N VAL A 201 -5.86 2.09 8.91
CA VAL A 201 -6.94 2.35 9.90
C VAL A 201 -6.60 1.76 11.26
N PHE A 202 -5.90 0.62 11.28
CA PHE A 202 -5.52 -0.07 12.52
C PHE A 202 -4.04 0.10 12.86
N ASP A 203 -3.32 1.01 12.21
CA ASP A 203 -1.90 1.32 12.48
C ASP A 203 -1.04 0.05 12.54
N LEU A 204 -0.98 -0.68 11.41
CA LEU A 204 -0.30 -1.99 11.29
C LEU A 204 0.89 -1.86 10.33
N HIS A 205 2.06 -2.37 10.73
CA HIS A 205 3.32 -2.13 10.01
C HIS A 205 3.93 -3.37 9.32
N GLY A 206 3.27 -4.54 9.38
CA GLY A 206 3.70 -5.75 8.70
C GLY A 206 3.37 -5.79 7.19
N GLU A 207 3.51 -6.97 6.58
CA GLU A 207 3.23 -7.16 5.15
C GLU A 207 1.76 -6.90 4.83
N SER A 208 1.48 -5.98 3.89
CA SER A 208 0.12 -5.59 3.52
C SER A 208 -0.09 -5.73 2.00
N TYR A 209 -0.87 -6.74 1.58
CA TYR A 209 -1.11 -6.98 0.15
C TYR A 209 -2.37 -7.79 -0.16
N ALA A 210 -2.87 -7.62 -1.38
CA ALA A 210 -3.97 -8.40 -1.96
C ALA A 210 -3.45 -9.45 -2.94
N LEU A 211 -4.11 -10.61 -3.02
CA LEU A 211 -3.83 -11.66 -4.00
C LEU A 211 -5.11 -12.15 -4.70
N ASP A 212 -4.94 -12.79 -5.85
CA ASP A 212 -6.00 -13.48 -6.58
C ASP A 212 -5.56 -14.92 -6.90
N SER A 213 -6.43 -15.88 -6.59
CA SER A 213 -6.35 -17.27 -7.07
C SER A 213 -7.76 -17.84 -7.28
N ALA A 214 -8.64 -16.97 -7.79
CA ALA A 214 -10.07 -17.18 -7.98
C ALA A 214 -10.72 -17.82 -6.74
N CYS A 215 -11.45 -18.91 -6.92
CA CYS A 215 -12.22 -19.58 -5.88
C CYS A 215 -11.39 -20.15 -4.71
N SER A 216 -10.06 -20.19 -4.82
CA SER A 216 -9.14 -20.58 -3.74
C SER A 216 -8.56 -19.40 -2.95
N GLY A 217 -8.85 -18.16 -3.36
CA GLY A 217 -8.31 -16.90 -2.83
C GLY A 217 -8.16 -16.85 -1.32
N GLY A 218 -9.27 -16.91 -0.57
CA GLY A 218 -9.24 -16.79 0.89
C GLY A 218 -8.40 -17.87 1.58
N LEU A 219 -8.41 -19.11 1.09
CA LEU A 219 -7.52 -20.15 1.64
C LEU A 219 -6.06 -19.89 1.28
N MET A 220 -5.77 -19.32 0.11
CA MET A 220 -4.41 -18.92 -0.28
C MET A 220 -3.89 -17.76 0.57
N ALA A 221 -4.75 -16.79 0.93
CA ALA A 221 -4.40 -15.72 1.85
C ALA A 221 -4.05 -16.26 3.24
N VAL A 222 -4.86 -17.19 3.78
CA VAL A 222 -4.56 -17.90 5.04
C VAL A 222 -3.29 -18.76 4.93
N ALA A 223 -3.07 -19.46 3.81
CA ALA A 223 -1.85 -20.22 3.57
C ALA A 223 -0.60 -19.33 3.59
N ASN A 224 -0.63 -18.19 2.89
CA ASN A 224 0.47 -17.22 2.90
C ASN A 224 0.72 -16.62 4.28
N ALA A 225 -0.33 -16.37 5.07
CA ALA A 225 -0.21 -15.92 6.44
C ALA A 225 0.44 -17.00 7.34
N VAL A 226 0.04 -18.26 7.23
CA VAL A 226 0.70 -19.37 7.93
C VAL A 226 2.19 -19.47 7.53
N PHE A 227 2.52 -19.31 6.26
CA PHE A 227 3.92 -19.28 5.81
C PHE A 227 4.70 -18.05 6.32
N ALA A 228 4.06 -16.86 6.44
CA ALA A 228 4.68 -15.67 7.03
C ALA A 228 5.00 -15.86 8.51
N LEU A 229 4.04 -16.35 9.29
CA LEU A 229 4.19 -16.61 10.73
C LEU A 229 5.24 -17.71 10.99
N ARG A 230 5.20 -18.83 10.26
CA ARG A 230 6.21 -19.91 10.36
C ARG A 230 7.62 -19.45 9.97
N ALA A 231 7.73 -18.50 9.05
CA ALA A 231 9.02 -17.91 8.64
C ALA A 231 9.52 -16.82 9.60
N GLY A 232 8.71 -16.35 10.56
CA GLY A 232 9.04 -15.22 11.42
C GLY A 232 9.11 -13.88 10.67
N ARG A 233 8.34 -13.72 9.58
CA ARG A 233 8.20 -12.43 8.87
C ARG A 233 7.17 -11.50 9.50
N CYS A 234 6.38 -12.02 10.43
CA CYS A 234 5.46 -11.30 11.29
C CYS A 234 5.14 -12.17 12.51
N ARG A 235 4.54 -11.58 13.54
CA ARG A 235 4.10 -12.27 14.77
C ARG A 235 2.60 -12.46 14.84
N ILE A 236 1.84 -11.61 14.16
CA ILE A 236 0.39 -11.69 13.99
C ILE A 236 0.10 -11.54 12.49
N ALA A 237 -0.93 -12.24 12.00
CA ALA A 237 -1.45 -12.03 10.65
C ALA A 237 -2.97 -11.96 10.66
N LEU A 238 -3.50 -10.89 10.06
CA LEU A 238 -4.90 -10.73 9.72
C LEU A 238 -5.09 -11.25 8.29
N ALA A 239 -5.74 -12.41 8.17
CA ALA A 239 -5.79 -13.16 6.91
C ALA A 239 -7.23 -13.45 6.48
N GLY A 240 -7.56 -13.23 5.22
CA GLY A 240 -8.94 -13.39 4.77
C GLY A 240 -9.21 -13.08 3.31
N GLY A 241 -10.44 -12.72 3.00
CA GLY A 241 -10.85 -12.29 1.67
C GLY A 241 -12.30 -11.85 1.61
N ALA A 242 -12.63 -11.09 0.58
CA ALA A 242 -13.98 -10.62 0.29
C ALA A 242 -14.33 -10.87 -1.18
N GLN A 243 -15.63 -11.02 -1.45
CA GLN A 243 -16.20 -11.04 -2.78
C GLN A 243 -17.55 -10.33 -2.76
N LEU A 244 -17.68 -9.31 -3.61
CA LEU A 244 -18.97 -8.72 -4.00
C LEU A 244 -19.17 -8.87 -5.52
N ILE A 245 -20.42 -8.79 -5.95
CA ILE A 245 -20.81 -8.72 -7.37
C ILE A 245 -21.77 -7.54 -7.54
N LEU A 246 -21.25 -6.45 -8.10
CA LEU A 246 -21.90 -5.15 -8.20
C LEU A 246 -22.30 -4.83 -9.65
N ALA A 247 -21.72 -5.53 -10.63
CA ALA A 247 -22.04 -5.45 -12.06
C ALA A 247 -22.41 -6.84 -12.62
N PRO A 248 -23.25 -6.92 -13.67
CA PRO A 248 -23.78 -8.18 -14.21
C PRO A 248 -22.75 -9.01 -14.98
N ASP A 249 -21.63 -8.40 -15.41
CA ASP A 249 -20.62 -8.94 -16.32
C ASP A 249 -20.13 -10.35 -15.93
N LEU A 250 -19.85 -10.56 -14.65
CA LEU A 250 -19.41 -11.84 -14.10
C LEU A 250 -20.50 -12.91 -14.14
N LEU A 251 -21.77 -12.55 -13.84
CA LEU A 251 -22.90 -13.47 -13.92
C LEU A 251 -23.18 -13.85 -15.38
N VAL A 252 -23.13 -12.89 -16.31
CA VAL A 252 -23.23 -13.13 -17.76
C VAL A 252 -22.13 -14.08 -18.21
N GLY A 253 -20.85 -13.79 -17.89
CA GLY A 253 -19.71 -14.62 -18.27
C GLY A 253 -19.81 -16.07 -17.74
N LEU A 254 -20.21 -16.24 -16.48
CA LEU A 254 -20.40 -17.57 -15.88
C LEU A 254 -21.63 -18.31 -16.45
N CYS A 255 -22.69 -17.58 -16.85
CA CYS A 255 -23.78 -18.16 -17.62
C CYS A 255 -23.29 -18.68 -18.98
N ARG A 256 -22.49 -17.89 -19.72
CA ARG A 256 -21.98 -18.26 -21.06
C ARG A 256 -21.17 -19.57 -21.06
N ILE A 257 -20.44 -19.88 -19.98
CA ILE A 257 -19.67 -21.13 -19.84
C ILE A 257 -20.46 -22.27 -19.19
N GLY A 258 -21.71 -22.04 -18.78
CA GLY A 258 -22.56 -23.06 -18.15
C GLY A 258 -22.19 -23.42 -16.72
N ALA A 259 -21.53 -22.51 -15.98
CA ALA A 259 -21.10 -22.76 -14.60
C ALA A 259 -22.20 -22.47 -13.55
N ILE A 260 -23.17 -21.61 -13.90
CA ILE A 260 -24.29 -21.24 -13.02
C ILE A 260 -25.42 -22.27 -13.13
N SER A 261 -26.07 -22.56 -12.00
CA SER A 261 -27.30 -23.38 -11.97
C SER A 261 -28.41 -22.71 -12.77
N ARG A 262 -29.07 -23.44 -13.68
CA ARG A 262 -30.28 -22.97 -14.37
C ARG A 262 -31.50 -23.05 -13.46
N THR A 263 -31.51 -23.99 -12.53
CA THR A 263 -32.59 -24.14 -11.53
C THR A 263 -32.51 -23.15 -10.38
N GLY A 264 -31.44 -22.33 -10.30
CA GLY A 264 -31.22 -21.41 -9.19
C GLY A 264 -30.88 -22.12 -7.86
N ARG A 265 -30.44 -23.38 -7.91
CA ARG A 265 -30.13 -24.21 -6.73
C ARG A 265 -28.66 -24.64 -6.76
N CYS A 266 -27.95 -24.42 -5.66
CA CYS A 266 -26.61 -24.99 -5.49
C CYS A 266 -26.75 -26.32 -4.73
N LEU A 267 -26.46 -27.44 -5.39
CA LEU A 267 -26.67 -28.79 -4.86
C LEU A 267 -25.38 -29.63 -4.84
N PRO A 268 -24.41 -29.33 -3.96
CA PRO A 268 -23.16 -30.08 -3.87
C PRO A 268 -23.40 -31.59 -3.65
N PHE A 269 -22.87 -32.41 -4.55
CA PHE A 269 -23.05 -33.87 -4.61
C PHE A 269 -24.49 -34.34 -4.90
N GLY A 270 -25.39 -33.44 -5.31
CA GLY A 270 -26.80 -33.74 -5.57
C GLY A 270 -27.07 -34.38 -6.94
N ALA A 271 -28.08 -35.24 -7.02
CA ALA A 271 -28.51 -35.91 -8.25
C ALA A 271 -29.05 -34.93 -9.32
N GLU A 272 -29.57 -33.78 -8.89
CA GLU A 272 -30.08 -32.70 -9.74
C GLU A 272 -29.08 -31.54 -9.91
N ALA A 273 -27.81 -31.73 -9.55
CA ALA A 273 -26.79 -30.69 -9.58
C ALA A 273 -26.46 -30.24 -11.02
N ASP A 274 -26.75 -28.98 -11.35
CA ASP A 274 -26.60 -28.41 -12.70
C ASP A 274 -25.65 -27.19 -12.78
N GLY A 275 -25.04 -26.79 -11.66
CA GLY A 275 -24.16 -25.64 -11.52
C GLY A 275 -24.17 -25.07 -10.10
N PHE A 276 -23.42 -23.99 -9.86
CA PHE A 276 -23.49 -23.26 -8.59
C PHE A 276 -24.39 -22.03 -8.69
N VAL A 277 -24.88 -21.55 -7.54
CA VAL A 277 -25.47 -20.20 -7.42
C VAL A 277 -24.34 -19.24 -7.07
N LEU A 278 -24.18 -18.15 -7.82
CA LEU A 278 -23.15 -17.13 -7.53
C LEU A 278 -23.49 -16.40 -6.23
N GLY A 279 -22.49 -16.19 -5.37
CA GLY A 279 -22.70 -15.62 -4.04
C GLY A 279 -21.72 -14.51 -3.69
N GLU A 280 -22.01 -13.83 -2.59
CA GLU A 280 -21.19 -12.79 -1.97
C GLU A 280 -20.75 -13.20 -0.56
N GLY A 281 -19.73 -12.54 -0.04
CA GLY A 281 -19.31 -12.76 1.35
C GLY A 281 -17.93 -12.22 1.66
N ALA A 282 -17.57 -12.23 2.93
CA ALA A 282 -16.22 -11.96 3.38
C ALA A 282 -15.93 -12.63 4.73
N GLY A 283 -14.65 -12.89 4.99
CA GLY A 283 -14.18 -13.39 6.27
C GLY A 283 -12.74 -12.99 6.55
N VAL A 284 -12.42 -12.71 7.81
CA VAL A 284 -11.09 -12.35 8.31
C VAL A 284 -10.79 -13.17 9.57
N LEU A 285 -9.58 -13.70 9.67
CA LEU A 285 -9.05 -14.42 10.81
C LEU A 285 -7.87 -13.64 11.41
N ALA A 286 -7.81 -13.57 12.74
CA ALA A 286 -6.59 -13.22 13.48
C ALA A 286 -5.80 -14.51 13.75
N LEU A 287 -4.56 -14.55 13.26
CA LEU A 287 -3.65 -15.70 13.30
C LEU A 287 -2.38 -15.37 14.08
N ARG A 288 -1.88 -16.34 14.85
CA ARG A 288 -0.66 -16.21 15.68
C ARG A 288 0.04 -17.57 15.83
N PRO A 289 1.36 -17.66 16.02
CA PRO A 289 2.00 -18.94 16.38
C PRO A 289 1.37 -19.49 17.66
N LEU A 290 1.08 -20.80 17.69
CA LEU A 290 0.34 -21.42 18.80
C LEU A 290 1.04 -21.20 20.15
N ALA A 291 2.37 -21.29 20.19
CA ALA A 291 3.14 -21.03 21.39
C ALA A 291 2.97 -19.59 21.93
N ASP A 292 2.96 -18.60 21.03
CA ASP A 292 2.77 -17.19 21.38
C ASP A 292 1.31 -16.90 21.82
N ALA A 293 0.32 -17.54 21.19
CA ALA A 293 -1.09 -17.44 21.58
C ALA A 293 -1.32 -18.00 22.99
N LEU A 294 -0.80 -19.20 23.27
CA LEU A 294 -0.87 -19.82 24.59
C LEU A 294 -0.12 -19.01 25.65
N ALA A 295 1.02 -18.41 25.30
CA ALA A 295 1.80 -17.57 26.22
C ALA A 295 1.11 -16.23 26.54
N ALA A 296 0.31 -15.69 25.63
CA ALA A 296 -0.47 -14.47 25.84
C ALA A 296 -1.82 -14.73 26.53
N GLY A 297 -2.25 -15.99 26.67
CA GLY A 297 -3.58 -16.33 27.17
C GLY A 297 -4.70 -16.08 26.15
N ASP A 298 -4.35 -15.96 24.86
CA ASP A 298 -5.34 -15.84 23.78
C ASP A 298 -6.28 -17.05 23.78
N ARG A 299 -7.57 -16.83 23.50
CA ARG A 299 -8.46 -17.94 23.13
C ARG A 299 -7.95 -18.56 21.83
N VAL A 300 -7.88 -19.89 21.77
CA VAL A 300 -7.62 -20.62 20.52
C VAL A 300 -8.91 -21.32 20.09
N TYR A 301 -9.47 -20.93 18.94
CA TYR A 301 -10.60 -21.63 18.34
C TYR A 301 -10.18 -23.01 17.82
N ALA A 302 -9.12 -23.02 17.01
CA ALA A 302 -8.53 -24.18 16.38
C ALA A 302 -7.09 -23.87 15.94
N VAL A 303 -6.35 -24.91 15.58
CA VAL A 303 -4.96 -24.86 15.11
C VAL A 303 -4.90 -25.27 13.64
N ILE A 304 -4.27 -24.47 12.79
CA ILE A 304 -3.92 -24.87 11.43
C ILE A 304 -2.64 -25.71 11.50
N ARG A 305 -2.80 -27.03 11.35
CA ARG A 305 -1.70 -28.00 11.43
C ARG A 305 -0.98 -28.16 10.09
N GLY A 306 -1.73 -28.16 8.99
CA GLY A 306 -1.20 -28.46 7.65
C GLY A 306 -1.70 -27.53 6.56
N VAL A 307 -0.81 -27.12 5.68
CA VAL A 307 -1.11 -26.32 4.48
C VAL A 307 -0.62 -27.05 3.23
N GLY A 308 -1.49 -27.21 2.24
CA GLY A 308 -1.15 -27.82 0.96
C GLY A 308 -1.69 -27.04 -0.21
N THR A 309 -0.80 -26.49 -1.02
CA THR A 309 -1.15 -25.80 -2.28
C THR A 309 -0.68 -26.61 -3.47
N ALA A 310 -1.38 -26.55 -4.60
CA ALA A 310 -0.96 -27.09 -5.89
C ALA A 310 -1.60 -26.30 -7.04
N ASN A 311 -1.17 -26.57 -8.27
CA ASN A 311 -1.88 -26.15 -9.48
C ASN A 311 -2.10 -27.38 -10.38
N ASP A 312 -3.22 -27.41 -11.09
CA ASP A 312 -3.62 -28.49 -12.01
C ASP A 312 -2.65 -28.64 -13.21
N GLY A 313 -1.96 -27.57 -13.61
CA GLY A 313 -1.01 -27.56 -14.71
C GLY A 313 -1.69 -27.56 -16.08
N THR A 314 -1.24 -28.44 -16.98
CA THR A 314 -1.83 -28.54 -18.33
C THR A 314 -3.21 -29.19 -18.28
N VAL A 315 -4.26 -28.38 -18.44
CA VAL A 315 -5.66 -28.84 -18.42
C VAL A 315 -6.26 -28.92 -19.83
N GLN A 316 -7.06 -29.95 -20.09
CA GLN A 316 -7.86 -30.04 -21.32
C GLN A 316 -9.02 -29.04 -21.24
N GLY A 317 -9.17 -28.17 -22.24
CA GLY A 317 -10.29 -27.20 -22.29
C GLY A 317 -10.21 -26.02 -21.32
N GLY A 318 -9.04 -25.72 -20.74
CA GLY A 318 -8.76 -24.49 -19.98
C GLY A 318 -9.37 -24.38 -18.56
N MET A 319 -10.54 -24.96 -18.33
CA MET A 319 -11.27 -24.86 -17.04
C MET A 319 -11.73 -26.22 -16.47
N HIS A 320 -11.29 -27.34 -17.06
CA HIS A 320 -11.63 -28.68 -16.56
C HIS A 320 -10.77 -29.05 -15.33
N PRO A 321 -11.37 -29.35 -14.17
CA PRO A 321 -10.62 -29.63 -12.94
C PRO A 321 -9.80 -30.91 -13.06
N GLN A 322 -8.57 -30.92 -12.55
CA GLN A 322 -7.70 -32.10 -12.58
C GLN A 322 -7.63 -32.80 -11.23
N ALA A 323 -8.09 -34.05 -11.18
CA ALA A 323 -7.98 -34.90 -10.00
C ALA A 323 -6.53 -34.93 -9.44
N ALA A 324 -5.53 -35.01 -10.32
CA ALA A 324 -4.11 -35.04 -9.95
C ALA A 324 -3.59 -33.72 -9.34
N GLY A 325 -4.23 -32.58 -9.58
CA GLY A 325 -3.88 -31.30 -8.94
C GLY A 325 -4.48 -31.19 -7.55
N GLN A 326 -5.79 -31.42 -7.43
CA GLN A 326 -6.51 -31.49 -6.15
C GLN A 326 -5.84 -32.46 -5.18
N LEU A 327 -5.63 -33.70 -5.60
CA LEU A 327 -5.00 -34.76 -4.82
C LEU A 327 -3.58 -34.39 -4.35
N ARG A 328 -2.86 -33.59 -5.13
CA ARG A 328 -1.52 -33.09 -4.80
C ARG A 328 -1.58 -32.00 -3.73
N ALA A 329 -2.57 -31.11 -3.76
CA ALA A 329 -2.83 -30.15 -2.68
C ALA A 329 -3.17 -30.89 -1.37
N LEU A 330 -4.11 -31.83 -1.41
CA LEU A 330 -4.50 -32.62 -0.23
C LEU A 330 -3.29 -33.41 0.34
N ARG A 331 -2.60 -34.21 -0.47
CA ARG A 331 -1.40 -34.97 -0.03
C ARG A 331 -0.29 -34.06 0.53
N ARG A 332 -0.15 -32.82 0.03
CA ARG A 332 0.79 -31.83 0.59
C ARG A 332 0.37 -31.37 1.98
N ALA A 333 -0.91 -31.08 2.19
CA ALA A 333 -1.44 -30.61 3.48
C ALA A 333 -1.35 -31.69 4.58
N TYR A 334 -1.72 -32.94 4.29
CA TYR A 334 -1.62 -34.05 5.26
C TYR A 334 -0.17 -34.33 5.65
N ARG A 335 0.76 -34.27 4.69
CA ARG A 335 2.20 -34.39 4.95
C ARG A 335 2.77 -33.22 5.74
N ASP A 336 2.28 -31.99 5.52
CA ASP A 336 2.68 -30.80 6.28
C ASP A 336 2.17 -30.87 7.74
N ALA A 337 0.96 -31.36 7.95
CA ALA A 337 0.40 -31.65 9.28
C ALA A 337 1.09 -32.83 10.00
N ASP A 338 1.80 -33.69 9.26
CA ASP A 338 2.26 -35.03 9.69
C ASP A 338 1.10 -35.91 10.20
N LEU A 339 0.04 -35.97 9.39
CA LEU A 339 -1.17 -36.75 9.65
C LEU A 339 -1.53 -37.63 8.46
N THR A 340 -2.25 -38.73 8.71
CA THR A 340 -2.89 -39.52 7.64
C THR A 340 -4.24 -38.88 7.25
N PRO A 341 -4.72 -39.07 6.01
CA PRO A 341 -6.06 -38.62 5.60
C PRO A 341 -7.22 -39.24 6.38
N ASP A 342 -6.96 -40.32 7.11
CA ASP A 342 -7.93 -40.98 7.98
C ASP A 342 -8.01 -40.36 9.38
N ALA A 343 -7.09 -39.45 9.71
CA ALA A 343 -7.10 -38.72 10.98
C ALA A 343 -8.14 -37.58 11.02
N VAL A 344 -8.70 -37.15 9.86
CA VAL A 344 -9.78 -36.16 9.79
C VAL A 344 -11.16 -36.83 9.85
N GLY A 345 -12.02 -36.31 10.74
CA GLY A 345 -13.41 -36.75 10.90
C GLY A 345 -14.42 -35.88 10.13
N TYR A 346 -14.00 -34.74 9.60
CA TYR A 346 -14.81 -33.85 8.78
C TYR A 346 -14.04 -33.33 7.57
N LEU A 347 -14.72 -33.18 6.44
CA LEU A 347 -14.21 -32.55 5.23
C LEU A 347 -15.21 -31.50 4.75
N GLU A 348 -14.80 -30.24 4.78
CA GLU A 348 -15.46 -29.17 4.03
C GLU A 348 -14.88 -29.15 2.62
N ALA A 349 -15.68 -29.60 1.68
CA ALA A 349 -15.32 -29.76 0.28
C ALA A 349 -15.33 -28.41 -0.47
N HIS A 350 -14.72 -28.40 -1.64
CA HIS A 350 -14.96 -27.33 -2.59
C HIS A 350 -16.41 -27.37 -3.09
N GLY A 351 -16.95 -28.57 -3.37
CA GLY A 351 -18.38 -28.90 -3.46
C GLY A 351 -19.23 -27.83 -4.13
N THR A 352 -19.23 -27.83 -5.46
CA THR A 352 -19.81 -26.74 -6.28
C THR A 352 -21.24 -27.02 -6.73
N GLY A 353 -21.69 -28.27 -6.73
CA GLY A 353 -22.91 -28.65 -7.43
C GLY A 353 -22.73 -28.65 -8.96
N THR A 354 -21.50 -28.81 -9.46
CA THR A 354 -21.26 -28.93 -10.90
C THR A 354 -21.18 -30.40 -11.31
N THR A 355 -21.75 -30.73 -12.47
CA THR A 355 -21.81 -32.09 -13.03
C THR A 355 -20.44 -32.72 -13.30
N VAL A 356 -19.36 -31.92 -13.34
CA VAL A 356 -17.99 -32.36 -13.58
C VAL A 356 -17.12 -32.24 -12.32
N GLY A 357 -17.21 -31.14 -11.57
CA GLY A 357 -16.32 -30.87 -10.44
C GLY A 357 -16.59 -31.78 -9.24
N ASP A 358 -17.85 -32.01 -8.91
CA ASP A 358 -18.23 -32.77 -7.73
C ASP A 358 -17.87 -34.27 -7.84
N PRO A 359 -18.09 -34.98 -8.97
CA PRO A 359 -17.60 -36.35 -9.15
C PRO A 359 -16.06 -36.45 -9.12
N VAL A 360 -15.34 -35.46 -9.64
CA VAL A 360 -13.87 -35.41 -9.57
C VAL A 360 -13.41 -35.29 -8.12
N GLU A 361 -14.02 -34.41 -7.32
CA GLU A 361 -13.67 -34.24 -5.91
C GLU A 361 -13.98 -35.49 -5.08
N VAL A 362 -15.15 -36.12 -5.26
CA VAL A 362 -15.49 -37.39 -4.58
C VAL A 362 -14.50 -38.49 -4.96
N GLY A 363 -14.12 -38.60 -6.24
CA GLY A 363 -13.10 -39.54 -6.70
C GLY A 363 -11.72 -39.31 -6.07
N VAL A 364 -11.29 -38.05 -5.96
CA VAL A 364 -10.02 -37.66 -5.30
C VAL A 364 -10.04 -38.02 -3.81
N LEU A 365 -11.14 -37.76 -3.11
CA LEU A 365 -11.29 -38.14 -1.70
C LEU A 365 -11.33 -39.67 -1.53
N GLY A 366 -11.97 -40.39 -2.43
CA GLY A 366 -11.96 -41.85 -2.49
C GLY A 366 -10.56 -42.44 -2.67
N GLU A 367 -9.75 -41.91 -3.61
CA GLU A 367 -8.35 -42.34 -3.79
C GLU A 367 -7.49 -42.02 -2.57
N LEU A 368 -7.68 -40.84 -1.98
CA LEU A 368 -6.86 -40.36 -0.86
C LEU A 368 -7.04 -41.19 0.42
N ARG A 369 -8.27 -41.59 0.73
CA ARG A 369 -8.64 -42.32 1.95
C ARG A 369 -8.59 -43.84 1.74
N GLY A 370 -9.02 -44.30 0.57
CA GLY A 370 -9.11 -45.71 0.21
C GLY A 370 -10.09 -46.52 1.07
N ALA A 371 -10.28 -47.80 0.72
CA ALA A 371 -11.32 -48.66 1.30
C ALA A 371 -11.18 -48.94 2.83
N ARG A 372 -10.03 -48.60 3.43
CA ARG A 372 -9.71 -48.81 4.85
C ARG A 372 -9.85 -47.55 5.72
N GLY A 373 -10.23 -46.41 5.15
CA GLY A 373 -10.33 -45.17 5.91
C GLY A 373 -11.36 -45.22 7.05
N ALA A 374 -11.21 -44.33 8.03
CA ALA A 374 -12.23 -44.17 9.06
C ALA A 374 -13.51 -43.51 8.47
N PRO A 375 -14.72 -43.74 9.01
CA PRO A 375 -15.88 -42.94 8.64
C PRO A 375 -15.63 -41.45 8.94
N ALA A 376 -15.96 -40.58 7.99
CA ALA A 376 -15.92 -39.12 8.18
C ALA A 376 -17.15 -38.45 7.56
N PHE A 377 -17.41 -37.24 7.99
CA PHE A 377 -18.48 -36.40 7.44
C PHE A 377 -17.97 -35.54 6.29
N LEU A 378 -18.82 -35.31 5.29
CA LEU A 378 -18.56 -34.45 4.13
C LEU A 378 -19.63 -33.36 4.05
N GLY A 379 -19.25 -32.12 3.80
CA GLY A 379 -20.20 -31.04 3.55
C GLY A 379 -19.65 -29.96 2.65
N ALA A 380 -20.54 -29.15 2.07
CA ALA A 380 -20.18 -27.98 1.29
C ALA A 380 -21.15 -26.82 1.55
N VAL A 381 -20.64 -25.74 2.14
CA VAL A 381 -21.44 -24.58 2.56
C VAL A 381 -22.04 -23.78 1.42
N LYS A 382 -21.60 -24.02 0.18
CA LYS A 382 -22.17 -23.43 -1.05
C LYS A 382 -23.66 -23.77 -1.23
N ALA A 383 -24.12 -24.89 -0.67
CA ALA A 383 -25.54 -25.25 -0.60
C ALA A 383 -26.40 -24.25 0.20
N VAL A 384 -25.77 -23.45 1.07
CA VAL A 384 -26.44 -22.49 1.97
C VAL A 384 -26.20 -21.06 1.51
N VAL A 385 -24.95 -20.68 1.25
CA VAL A 385 -24.54 -19.28 0.98
C VAL A 385 -24.03 -19.03 -0.45
N GLY A 386 -24.14 -20.02 -1.34
CA GLY A 386 -23.70 -19.92 -2.72
C GLY A 386 -22.17 -19.91 -2.86
N HIS A 387 -21.69 -19.67 -4.08
CA HIS A 387 -20.28 -19.60 -4.37
C HIS A 387 -19.76 -18.17 -4.29
N ALA A 388 -19.25 -17.77 -3.11
CA ALA A 388 -18.65 -16.46 -2.85
C ALA A 388 -17.23 -16.26 -3.41
N LEU A 389 -16.90 -16.83 -4.59
CA LEU A 389 -15.58 -16.83 -5.25
C LEU A 389 -14.37 -16.74 -4.29
N ASN A 390 -13.67 -15.59 -4.20
CA ASN A 390 -12.51 -15.42 -3.31
C ASN A 390 -12.80 -15.68 -1.83
N ALA A 391 -13.98 -15.29 -1.35
CA ALA A 391 -14.44 -15.53 0.02
C ALA A 391 -15.05 -16.94 0.23
N ALA A 392 -15.24 -17.75 -0.80
CA ALA A 392 -15.84 -19.09 -0.67
C ALA A 392 -14.99 -20.03 0.18
N GLY A 393 -13.66 -19.89 0.11
CA GLY A 393 -12.74 -20.58 1.02
C GLY A 393 -12.92 -20.16 2.49
N MET A 394 -13.15 -18.86 2.74
CA MET A 394 -13.36 -18.34 4.09
C MET A 394 -14.68 -18.84 4.70
N ALA A 395 -15.74 -18.97 3.91
CA ALA A 395 -17.01 -19.55 4.36
C ALA A 395 -16.81 -20.98 4.88
N GLY A 396 -16.17 -21.83 4.06
CA GLY A 396 -15.86 -23.21 4.45
C GLY A 396 -14.92 -23.30 5.65
N LEU A 397 -13.90 -22.42 5.72
CA LEU A 397 -12.93 -22.40 6.82
C LEU A 397 -13.59 -21.97 8.14
N VAL A 398 -14.36 -20.89 8.16
CA VAL A 398 -15.06 -20.43 9.39
C VAL A 398 -16.06 -21.48 9.87
N LYS A 399 -16.85 -22.08 8.96
CA LYS A 399 -17.73 -23.23 9.29
C LYS A 399 -16.95 -24.37 9.93
N THR A 400 -15.79 -24.70 9.39
CA THR A 400 -14.96 -25.82 9.86
C THR A 400 -14.32 -25.54 11.21
N VAL A 401 -13.79 -24.33 11.41
CA VAL A 401 -13.24 -23.88 12.70
C VAL A 401 -14.32 -23.91 13.78
N LEU A 402 -15.53 -23.45 13.49
CA LEU A 402 -16.68 -23.56 14.40
C LEU A 402 -17.07 -25.01 14.70
N ALA A 403 -17.08 -25.88 13.69
CA ALA A 403 -17.43 -27.29 13.85
C ALA A 403 -16.44 -28.04 14.76
N VAL A 404 -15.14 -27.78 14.58
CA VAL A 404 -14.06 -28.28 15.43
C VAL A 404 -14.19 -27.72 16.85
N HIS A 405 -14.31 -26.39 16.98
CA HIS A 405 -14.36 -25.70 18.28
C HIS A 405 -15.57 -26.05 19.13
N ARG A 406 -16.77 -26.17 18.53
CA ARG A 406 -18.01 -26.50 19.23
C ARG A 406 -18.31 -28.01 19.29
N GLY A 407 -17.47 -28.85 18.67
CA GLY A 407 -17.66 -30.31 18.66
C GLY A 407 -18.97 -30.75 18.01
N VAL A 408 -19.45 -30.04 16.99
CA VAL A 408 -20.70 -30.34 16.27
C VAL A 408 -20.46 -30.21 14.77
N ILE A 409 -20.81 -31.26 14.03
CA ILE A 409 -20.80 -31.27 12.57
C ILE A 409 -22.06 -30.57 12.06
N PRO A 410 -21.95 -29.45 11.30
CA PRO A 410 -23.11 -28.78 10.74
C PRO A 410 -23.71 -29.57 9.58
N PRO A 411 -25.04 -29.65 9.47
CA PRO A 411 -25.72 -30.26 8.33
C PRO A 411 -25.53 -29.53 7.00
N GLN A 412 -25.81 -30.25 5.92
CA GLN A 412 -26.12 -29.73 4.60
C GLN A 412 -27.66 -29.79 4.40
N PRO A 413 -28.29 -28.90 3.60
CA PRO A 413 -29.68 -29.04 3.20
C PRO A 413 -29.98 -30.42 2.60
N GLU A 414 -31.15 -30.96 2.86
CA GLU A 414 -31.54 -32.30 2.40
C GLU A 414 -31.96 -32.29 0.91
N PHE A 415 -31.30 -33.13 0.12
CA PHE A 415 -31.62 -33.43 -1.27
C PHE A 415 -31.02 -34.79 -1.66
N ASP A 416 -31.48 -35.39 -2.76
CA ASP A 416 -30.95 -36.67 -3.23
C ASP A 416 -29.52 -36.56 -3.73
N LEU A 417 -28.66 -37.49 -3.30
CA LEU A 417 -27.25 -37.55 -3.64
C LEU A 417 -27.02 -38.32 -4.96
N ALA A 418 -26.13 -37.82 -5.82
CA ALA A 418 -25.84 -38.38 -7.14
C ALA A 418 -25.12 -39.74 -7.07
N ASP A 419 -24.09 -39.85 -6.23
CA ASP A 419 -23.22 -41.03 -6.14
C ASP A 419 -23.11 -41.53 -4.69
N ARG A 420 -24.22 -42.08 -4.18
CA ARG A 420 -24.24 -42.77 -2.88
C ARG A 420 -23.19 -43.91 -2.82
N PRO A 421 -23.04 -44.79 -3.84
CA PRO A 421 -22.02 -45.84 -3.81
C PRO A 421 -20.58 -45.34 -3.72
N GLY A 422 -20.22 -44.26 -4.40
CA GLY A 422 -18.89 -43.64 -4.33
C GLY A 422 -18.62 -43.00 -2.97
N LEU A 423 -19.61 -42.31 -2.39
CA LEU A 423 -19.53 -41.78 -1.02
C LEU A 423 -19.39 -42.89 0.02
N ASP A 424 -20.17 -43.97 -0.09
CA ASP A 424 -20.07 -45.15 0.78
C ASP A 424 -18.69 -45.82 0.66
N ALA A 425 -18.16 -45.97 -0.57
CA ALA A 425 -16.83 -46.52 -0.82
C ALA A 425 -15.69 -45.64 -0.25
N ALA A 426 -15.85 -44.31 -0.30
CA ALA A 426 -14.96 -43.34 0.33
C ALA A 426 -15.18 -43.19 1.86
N ARG A 427 -16.22 -43.84 2.41
CA ARG A 427 -16.68 -43.76 3.80
C ARG A 427 -16.95 -42.32 4.23
N LEU A 428 -17.65 -41.59 3.36
CA LEU A 428 -18.05 -40.20 3.54
C LEU A 428 -19.57 -40.10 3.74
N ILE A 429 -19.99 -39.41 4.80
CA ILE A 429 -21.39 -39.24 5.17
C ILE A 429 -21.75 -37.76 5.03
N VAL A 430 -22.74 -37.44 4.18
CA VAL A 430 -23.31 -36.08 4.14
C VAL A 430 -24.35 -35.95 5.26
N PRO A 431 -24.13 -35.08 6.28
CA PRO A 431 -25.04 -34.94 7.41
C PRO A 431 -26.25 -34.07 7.02
N THR A 432 -27.47 -34.54 7.29
CA THR A 432 -28.71 -33.77 7.08
C THR A 432 -29.29 -33.15 8.36
N LYS A 433 -28.66 -33.41 9.51
CA LYS A 433 -29.01 -32.82 10.82
C LYS A 433 -27.75 -32.49 11.63
N PRO A 434 -27.79 -31.51 12.56
CA PRO A 434 -26.70 -31.26 13.50
C PRO A 434 -26.29 -32.55 14.22
N THR A 435 -25.00 -32.87 14.14
CA THR A 435 -24.47 -34.15 14.64
C THR A 435 -23.32 -33.87 15.59
N VAL A 436 -23.47 -34.25 16.86
CA VAL A 436 -22.41 -34.15 17.87
C VAL A 436 -21.19 -34.94 17.41
N TRP A 437 -20.02 -34.31 17.41
CA TRP A 437 -18.76 -34.91 17.00
C TRP A 437 -18.20 -35.76 18.15
N PRO A 438 -18.20 -37.10 18.04
CA PRO A 438 -17.87 -37.98 19.17
C PRO A 438 -16.44 -37.79 19.67
N GLU A 439 -16.28 -37.79 20.99
CA GLU A 439 -14.96 -37.83 21.62
C GLU A 439 -14.32 -39.20 21.44
N SER A 440 -13.17 -39.23 20.76
CA SER A 440 -12.47 -40.46 20.38
C SER A 440 -11.14 -40.66 21.13
N GLY A 441 -10.84 -39.80 22.10
CA GLY A 441 -9.50 -39.72 22.73
C GLY A 441 -8.43 -39.13 21.81
N GLN A 442 -8.81 -38.59 20.66
CA GLN A 442 -7.98 -37.83 19.73
C GLN A 442 -8.61 -36.44 19.50
N PRO A 443 -7.81 -35.38 19.24
CA PRO A 443 -8.35 -34.07 18.87
C PRO A 443 -9.26 -34.16 17.65
N ARG A 444 -10.37 -33.40 17.63
CA ARG A 444 -11.22 -33.27 16.45
C ARG A 444 -10.40 -32.60 15.33
N ARG A 445 -10.48 -33.16 14.12
CA ARG A 445 -9.66 -32.79 12.96
C ARG A 445 -10.51 -32.69 11.71
N ALA A 446 -10.33 -31.62 10.95
CA ALA A 446 -11.03 -31.37 9.70
C ALA A 446 -10.09 -30.97 8.56
N GLY A 447 -10.47 -31.29 7.33
CA GLY A 447 -9.87 -30.73 6.12
C GLY A 447 -10.79 -29.71 5.45
N VAL A 448 -10.24 -28.66 4.84
CA VAL A 448 -10.99 -27.64 4.08
C VAL A 448 -10.37 -27.48 2.70
N SER A 449 -11.16 -27.69 1.63
CA SER A 449 -10.73 -27.59 0.23
C SER A 449 -11.27 -26.35 -0.47
N ALA A 450 -10.44 -25.71 -1.31
CA ALA A 450 -10.90 -24.77 -2.33
C ALA A 450 -10.06 -24.89 -3.60
N PHE A 451 -10.73 -24.98 -4.76
CA PHE A 451 -10.11 -25.12 -6.07
C PHE A 451 -10.53 -23.95 -6.98
N GLY A 452 -9.58 -23.12 -7.37
CA GLY A 452 -9.78 -21.95 -8.22
C GLY A 452 -9.88 -22.29 -9.70
N PHE A 453 -10.66 -21.50 -10.44
CA PHE A 453 -10.47 -21.37 -11.89
C PHE A 453 -9.01 -20.94 -12.18
N GLY A 454 -8.42 -21.46 -13.26
CA GLY A 454 -6.97 -21.43 -13.47
C GLY A 454 -6.20 -22.55 -12.74
N GLY A 455 -6.90 -23.43 -12.02
CA GLY A 455 -6.37 -24.70 -11.52
C GLY A 455 -5.62 -24.64 -10.19
N THR A 456 -5.57 -23.49 -9.51
CA THR A 456 -4.89 -23.38 -8.21
C THR A 456 -5.75 -23.98 -7.11
N GLY A 457 -5.24 -24.99 -6.42
CA GLY A 457 -5.92 -25.68 -5.33
C GLY A 457 -5.24 -25.49 -3.99
N VAL A 458 -6.03 -25.27 -2.95
CA VAL A 458 -5.57 -25.16 -1.56
C VAL A 458 -6.37 -26.11 -0.68
N HIS A 459 -5.67 -26.85 0.18
CA HIS A 459 -6.25 -27.63 1.26
C HIS A 459 -5.59 -27.25 2.59
N LEU A 460 -6.40 -27.02 3.62
CA LEU A 460 -5.95 -26.76 4.99
C LEU A 460 -6.40 -27.89 5.92
N VAL A 461 -5.55 -28.29 6.86
CA VAL A 461 -5.90 -29.21 7.95
C VAL A 461 -6.00 -28.43 9.25
N VAL A 462 -7.18 -28.47 9.87
CA VAL A 462 -7.57 -27.75 11.08
C VAL A 462 -7.81 -28.74 12.22
N GLU A 463 -7.29 -28.45 13.41
CA GLU A 463 -7.33 -29.33 14.59
C GLU A 463 -7.83 -28.59 15.84
N GLU A 464 -8.55 -29.30 16.70
CA GLU A 464 -8.93 -28.87 18.04
C GLU A 464 -7.70 -28.63 18.91
N CYS A 465 -7.61 -27.46 19.55
CA CYS A 465 -6.52 -27.18 20.47
C CYS A 465 -6.80 -27.83 21.83
N ALA A 466 -5.98 -28.83 22.21
CA ALA A 466 -6.03 -29.46 23.52
C ALA A 466 -5.40 -28.56 24.60
N THR A 467 -6.02 -27.42 24.90
CA THR A 467 -5.68 -26.62 26.09
C THR A 467 -6.20 -27.30 27.36
N ALA A 468 -5.51 -27.08 28.48
CA ALA A 468 -6.10 -27.39 29.78
C ALA A 468 -7.41 -26.59 29.91
N PRO A 469 -8.52 -27.20 30.37
CA PRO A 469 -9.80 -26.51 30.46
C PRO A 469 -9.61 -25.23 31.29
N ALA A 470 -9.88 -24.08 30.66
CA ALA A 470 -9.82 -22.81 31.34
C ALA A 470 -10.66 -22.92 32.61
N ARG A 471 -10.08 -22.55 33.75
CA ARG A 471 -10.75 -22.71 35.06
C ARG A 471 -12.11 -22.02 34.93
N PRO A 472 -13.24 -22.76 35.05
CA PRO A 472 -14.54 -22.18 34.77
C PRO A 472 -14.72 -20.99 35.69
N ALA A 473 -14.94 -19.81 35.09
CA ALA A 473 -15.20 -18.61 35.85
C ALA A 473 -16.40 -18.91 36.77
N PRO A 474 -16.31 -18.62 38.08
CA PRO A 474 -17.39 -18.97 39.00
C PRO A 474 -18.65 -18.21 38.58
N ASP A 475 -19.65 -18.93 38.05
CA ASP A 475 -20.89 -18.33 37.54
C ASP A 475 -21.80 -17.83 38.68
N GLU A 476 -21.34 -17.94 39.94
CA GLU A 476 -22.04 -17.51 41.13
C GLU A 476 -21.94 -15.99 41.36
N GLY A 477 -23.12 -15.37 41.41
CA GLY A 477 -23.34 -14.01 41.88
C GLY A 477 -23.19 -12.93 40.80
N PRO A 478 -23.66 -11.71 41.11
CA PRO A 478 -24.00 -10.70 40.12
C PRO A 478 -22.81 -10.26 39.26
N ARG A 479 -23.11 -9.95 38.00
CA ARG A 479 -22.18 -9.52 36.96
C ARG A 479 -22.64 -8.19 36.36
N LEU A 480 -21.67 -7.32 36.06
CA LEU A 480 -21.90 -6.06 35.36
C LEU A 480 -21.61 -6.26 33.88
N LEU A 481 -22.62 -6.13 33.03
CA LEU A 481 -22.43 -6.05 31.57
C LEU A 481 -22.43 -4.57 31.16
N VAL A 482 -21.46 -4.17 30.34
CA VAL A 482 -21.38 -2.82 29.77
C VAL A 482 -21.40 -2.94 28.25
N LEU A 483 -22.48 -2.48 27.64
CA LEU A 483 -22.63 -2.40 26.19
C LEU A 483 -22.37 -0.96 25.75
N SER A 484 -21.82 -0.81 24.55
CA SER A 484 -21.71 0.49 23.90
C SER A 484 -21.91 0.38 22.39
N ALA A 485 -22.47 1.44 21.79
CA ALA A 485 -22.69 1.57 20.36
C ALA A 485 -22.40 3.02 19.91
N ARG A 486 -22.26 3.22 18.59
CA ARG A 486 -22.06 4.56 18.01
C ARG A 486 -23.26 5.48 18.20
N ASP A 487 -24.46 4.92 18.10
CA ASP A 487 -25.72 5.66 18.21
C ASP A 487 -26.78 4.88 19.02
N ARG A 488 -27.88 5.56 19.35
CA ARG A 488 -28.95 4.99 20.19
C ARG A 488 -29.64 3.81 19.53
N ALA A 489 -29.83 3.88 18.21
CA ALA A 489 -30.44 2.80 17.44
C ALA A 489 -29.53 1.55 17.43
N GLY A 490 -28.22 1.74 17.29
CA GLY A 490 -27.20 0.72 17.47
C GLY A 490 -27.19 0.13 18.87
N LEU A 491 -27.38 0.92 19.93
CA LEU A 491 -27.44 0.43 21.31
C LEU A 491 -28.67 -0.46 21.55
N VAL A 492 -29.84 -0.05 21.06
CA VAL A 492 -31.08 -0.87 21.08
C VAL A 492 -30.89 -2.17 20.30
N ARG A 493 -30.31 -2.09 19.09
CA ARG A 493 -30.00 -3.26 18.24
C ARG A 493 -29.02 -4.20 18.94
N TYR A 494 -28.01 -3.65 19.63
CA TYR A 494 -26.99 -4.44 20.32
C TYR A 494 -27.57 -5.15 21.54
N ALA A 495 -28.35 -4.45 22.36
CA ALA A 495 -28.98 -5.03 23.54
C ALA A 495 -29.93 -6.19 23.17
N ARG A 496 -30.70 -6.05 22.08
CA ARG A 496 -31.54 -7.14 21.55
C ARG A 496 -30.71 -8.30 21.02
N GLU A 497 -29.71 -8.06 20.17
CA GLU A 497 -28.89 -9.14 19.62
C GLU A 497 -28.06 -9.87 20.70
N LEU A 498 -27.59 -9.15 21.73
CA LEU A 498 -26.95 -9.78 22.89
C LEU A 498 -27.97 -10.62 23.68
N ALA A 499 -29.18 -10.13 23.94
CA ALA A 499 -30.23 -10.92 24.59
C ALA A 499 -30.53 -12.21 23.81
N ASP A 500 -30.73 -12.12 22.50
CA ASP A 500 -30.92 -13.27 21.61
C ASP A 500 -29.73 -14.24 21.68
N THR A 501 -28.49 -13.72 21.75
CA THR A 501 -27.29 -14.55 21.87
C THR A 501 -27.22 -15.25 23.22
N LEU A 502 -27.57 -14.57 24.32
CA LEU A 502 -27.56 -15.15 25.66
C LEU A 502 -28.63 -16.23 25.84
N ASP A 503 -29.81 -16.06 25.25
CA ASP A 503 -30.88 -17.07 25.28
C ASP A 503 -30.53 -18.33 24.46
N GLN A 504 -29.97 -18.13 23.26
CA GLN A 504 -29.75 -19.17 22.26
C GLN A 504 -28.39 -19.89 22.38
N ASP A 505 -27.28 -19.14 22.49
CA ASP A 505 -25.92 -19.71 22.60
C ASP A 505 -25.52 -20.02 24.05
N ARG A 506 -26.18 -19.39 25.04
CA ARG A 506 -25.98 -19.56 26.50
C ARG A 506 -24.50 -19.58 26.99
N PRO A 507 -23.67 -18.60 26.60
CA PRO A 507 -22.32 -18.46 27.16
C PRO A 507 -22.36 -18.14 28.67
N PRO A 508 -21.36 -18.56 29.47
CA PRO A 508 -21.28 -18.23 30.90
C PRO A 508 -21.23 -16.72 31.13
N LEU A 509 -22.04 -16.20 32.07
CA LEU A 509 -22.26 -14.77 32.22
C LEU A 509 -20.99 -14.02 32.63
N ALA A 510 -20.10 -14.68 33.38
CA ALA A 510 -18.79 -14.13 33.72
C ALA A 510 -17.90 -13.88 32.49
N GLY A 511 -17.91 -14.79 31.50
CA GLY A 511 -17.17 -14.63 30.24
C GLY A 511 -17.78 -13.56 29.33
N VAL A 512 -19.12 -13.40 29.37
CA VAL A 512 -19.82 -12.30 28.70
C VAL A 512 -19.38 -10.95 29.25
N ALA A 513 -19.36 -10.81 30.59
CA ALA A 513 -18.97 -9.58 31.27
C ALA A 513 -17.51 -9.19 30.95
N ASP A 514 -16.58 -10.14 31.02
CA ASP A 514 -15.17 -9.93 30.68
C ASP A 514 -14.99 -9.58 29.19
N THR A 515 -15.61 -10.32 28.26
CA THR A 515 -15.53 -10.05 26.82
C THR A 515 -16.03 -8.65 26.48
N LEU A 516 -17.11 -8.19 27.12
CA LEU A 516 -17.62 -6.82 26.94
C LEU A 516 -16.65 -5.76 27.49
N ALA A 517 -16.00 -6.04 28.62
CA ALA A 517 -15.00 -5.14 29.23
C ALA A 517 -13.69 -5.03 28.43
N ARG A 518 -13.39 -6.00 27.55
CA ARG A 518 -12.24 -5.98 26.61
C ARG A 518 -12.46 -5.10 25.36
N ARG A 519 -13.64 -4.49 25.19
CA ARG A 519 -13.96 -3.68 24.00
C ARG A 519 -13.72 -2.19 24.24
N ALA A 520 -13.35 -1.49 23.17
CA ALA A 520 -13.28 -0.03 23.18
C ALA A 520 -14.69 0.57 23.38
N PRO A 521 -14.89 1.44 24.39
CA PRO A 521 -16.21 1.95 24.72
C PRO A 521 -16.63 3.07 23.76
N LEU A 522 -17.77 2.88 23.11
CA LEU A 522 -18.41 3.86 22.24
C LEU A 522 -19.27 4.87 23.04
N ALA A 523 -19.90 5.82 22.34
CA ALA A 523 -20.55 6.99 22.93
C ALA A 523 -21.86 6.68 23.67
N GLU A 524 -22.77 5.93 23.04
CA GLU A 524 -24.04 5.53 23.66
C GLU A 524 -23.81 4.25 24.47
N ARG A 525 -24.08 4.29 25.78
CA ARG A 525 -23.73 3.20 26.71
C ARG A 525 -24.93 2.68 27.50
N LEU A 526 -24.93 1.39 27.76
CA LEU A 526 -25.87 0.68 28.63
C LEU A 526 -25.07 -0.15 29.63
N ALA A 527 -25.27 0.08 30.92
CA ALA A 527 -24.71 -0.74 31.99
C ALA A 527 -25.85 -1.45 32.73
N LEU A 528 -25.71 -2.77 32.92
CA LEU A 528 -26.68 -3.57 33.65
C LEU A 528 -26.01 -4.53 34.63
N VAL A 529 -26.54 -4.60 35.85
CA VAL A 529 -26.17 -5.62 36.83
C VAL A 529 -27.18 -6.77 36.73
N ALA A 530 -26.70 -7.94 36.30
CA ALA A 530 -27.49 -9.17 36.18
C ALA A 530 -27.05 -10.21 37.20
N GLU A 531 -28.01 -10.96 37.76
CA GLU A 531 -27.76 -12.04 38.72
C GLU A 531 -27.42 -13.36 38.02
N ASP A 532 -28.09 -13.65 36.90
CA ASP A 532 -27.86 -14.80 36.03
C ASP A 532 -28.17 -14.46 34.55
N THR A 533 -28.03 -15.45 33.66
CA THR A 533 -28.28 -15.29 32.21
C THR A 533 -29.74 -14.95 31.87
N ALA A 534 -30.72 -15.45 32.62
CA ALA A 534 -32.14 -15.20 32.36
C ALA A 534 -32.55 -13.78 32.80
N ASP A 535 -32.02 -13.32 33.93
CA ASP A 535 -32.11 -11.93 34.37
C ASP A 535 -31.38 -10.99 33.41
N ALA A 536 -30.21 -11.37 32.89
CA ALA A 536 -29.50 -10.61 31.86
C ALA A 536 -30.33 -10.44 30.57
N VAL A 537 -30.91 -11.51 30.03
CA VAL A 537 -31.80 -11.49 28.86
C VAL A 537 -32.99 -10.55 29.10
N THR A 538 -33.67 -10.72 30.25
CA THR A 538 -34.84 -9.90 30.63
C THR A 538 -34.47 -8.41 30.75
N LYS A 539 -33.36 -8.11 31.42
CA LYS A 539 -32.87 -6.73 31.60
C LYS A 539 -32.37 -6.11 30.30
N LEU A 540 -31.77 -6.88 29.39
CA LEU A 540 -31.36 -6.39 28.08
C LEU A 540 -32.56 -6.03 27.20
N ALA A 541 -33.58 -6.90 27.13
CA ALA A 541 -34.80 -6.62 26.37
C ALA A 541 -35.55 -5.39 26.91
N ALA A 542 -35.78 -5.34 28.23
CA ALA A 542 -36.45 -4.21 28.87
C ALA A 542 -35.66 -2.88 28.72
N ALA A 543 -34.32 -2.93 28.77
CA ALA A 543 -33.48 -1.76 28.51
C ALA A 543 -33.52 -1.33 27.04
N ALA A 544 -33.52 -2.26 26.08
CA ALA A 544 -33.64 -1.94 24.66
C ALA A 544 -34.95 -1.19 24.37
N ASP A 545 -36.08 -1.65 24.91
CA ASP A 545 -37.38 -0.98 24.73
C ASP A 545 -37.43 0.37 25.46
N ALA A 546 -36.79 0.48 26.62
CA ALA A 546 -36.67 1.75 27.35
C ALA A 546 -35.88 2.80 26.55
N VAL A 547 -34.74 2.42 25.98
CA VAL A 547 -33.86 3.26 25.17
C VAL A 547 -34.52 3.61 23.83
N ALA A 548 -35.24 2.67 23.22
CA ALA A 548 -36.05 2.93 22.00
C ALA A 548 -37.16 3.95 22.25
N ALA A 549 -37.78 3.93 23.44
CA ALA A 549 -38.72 4.96 23.90
C ALA A 549 -38.04 6.28 24.35
N GLY A 550 -36.73 6.43 24.16
CA GLY A 550 -35.98 7.65 24.45
C GLY A 550 -35.63 7.89 25.92
N ARG A 551 -35.83 6.90 26.81
CA ARG A 551 -35.47 7.03 28.24
C ARG A 551 -33.95 7.01 28.44
N THR A 552 -33.45 7.86 29.33
CA THR A 552 -32.02 7.95 29.71
C THR A 552 -31.84 7.90 31.22
N GLY A 553 -30.60 7.74 31.70
CA GLY A 553 -30.30 7.62 33.13
C GLY A 553 -30.68 6.25 33.68
N ARG A 554 -31.26 6.21 34.88
CA ARG A 554 -31.68 4.95 35.53
C ARG A 554 -32.98 4.43 34.91
N LEU A 555 -32.92 3.28 34.26
CA LEU A 555 -34.05 2.66 33.56
C LEU A 555 -34.88 1.72 34.46
N GLY A 556 -34.21 1.13 35.46
CA GLY A 556 -34.75 0.16 36.42
C GLY A 556 -33.68 -0.27 37.45
N PRO A 557 -33.97 -1.22 38.35
CA PRO A 557 -33.00 -1.74 39.31
C PRO A 557 -31.77 -2.31 38.61
N GLY A 558 -30.60 -1.71 38.87
CA GLY A 558 -29.33 -2.13 38.27
C GLY A 558 -29.17 -1.81 36.78
N GLN A 559 -30.10 -1.10 36.13
CA GLN A 559 -30.03 -0.72 34.70
C GLN A 559 -29.82 0.79 34.55
N LEU A 560 -28.74 1.20 33.90
CA LEU A 560 -28.45 2.61 33.60
C LEU A 560 -28.00 2.79 32.15
N THR A 561 -28.36 3.91 31.53
CA THR A 561 -27.90 4.28 30.19
C THR A 561 -27.53 5.76 30.12
N GLY A 562 -26.59 6.11 29.26
CA GLY A 562 -26.10 7.47 29.11
C GLY A 562 -25.24 7.64 27.86
N THR A 563 -25.08 8.90 27.46
CA THR A 563 -24.22 9.32 26.35
C THR A 563 -22.94 9.89 26.92
N VAL A 564 -21.78 9.34 26.54
CA VAL A 564 -20.46 9.84 26.92
C VAL A 564 -19.80 10.47 25.68
N PRO A 565 -19.40 11.76 25.74
CA PRO A 565 -18.75 12.41 24.61
C PRO A 565 -17.44 11.72 24.17
N PRO A 566 -17.09 11.75 22.87
CA PRO A 566 -15.75 11.38 22.39
C PRO A 566 -14.65 12.23 23.06
N GLY A 567 -13.43 11.69 23.15
CA GLY A 567 -12.23 12.43 23.58
C GLY A 567 -12.09 12.73 25.08
N ALA A 568 -13.03 12.30 25.94
CA ALA A 568 -12.87 12.44 27.39
C ALA A 568 -11.83 11.44 27.94
N GLU A 569 -10.60 11.93 28.21
CA GLU A 569 -9.50 11.11 28.76
C GLU A 569 -9.89 10.38 30.07
N PRO A 570 -9.50 9.10 30.25
CA PRO A 570 -9.67 8.41 31.52
C PRO A 570 -8.72 8.96 32.58
N GLN A 571 -9.25 9.64 33.60
CA GLN A 571 -8.45 9.95 34.80
C GLN A 571 -7.93 8.65 35.45
N ALA A 572 -6.64 8.64 35.74
CA ALA A 572 -5.91 7.43 36.12
C ALA A 572 -6.30 6.86 37.50
N ALA A 573 -6.22 5.52 37.58
CA ALA A 573 -6.14 4.69 38.79
C ALA A 573 -7.27 4.83 39.85
N VAL A 574 -8.08 3.77 39.96
CA VAL A 574 -8.45 3.27 41.29
C VAL A 574 -7.21 2.59 41.87
N PRO A 575 -6.86 2.76 43.16
CA PRO A 575 -5.76 2.02 43.79
C PRO A 575 -5.87 0.52 43.55
N GLY A 576 -4.77 -0.10 43.16
CA GLY A 576 -4.73 -1.51 42.80
C GLY A 576 -5.11 -2.42 43.97
N SER A 577 -5.91 -3.45 43.67
CA SER A 577 -6.30 -4.55 44.56
C SER A 577 -7.08 -4.17 45.83
N LEU A 578 -8.24 -4.82 46.00
CA LEU A 578 -8.43 -5.51 47.29
C LEU A 578 -7.32 -6.55 47.34
N SER A 579 -6.32 -6.33 48.21
CA SER A 579 -5.13 -7.17 48.28
C SER A 579 -5.52 -8.63 48.52
N ALA A 580 -4.90 -9.56 47.80
CA ALA A 580 -5.24 -10.99 47.77
C ALA A 580 -4.85 -11.75 49.06
N GLY A 581 -4.97 -11.11 50.22
CA GLY A 581 -4.60 -11.65 51.53
C GLY A 581 -5.50 -11.26 52.69
N GLU A 582 -6.43 -10.29 52.55
CA GLU A 582 -7.25 -9.84 53.69
C GLU A 582 -8.76 -9.70 53.41
N ARG A 583 -9.53 -10.45 54.22
CA ARG A 583 -10.96 -10.31 54.59
C ARG A 583 -12.01 -11.08 53.76
N PRO A 584 -13.10 -11.52 54.42
CA PRO A 584 -13.92 -12.63 53.96
C PRO A 584 -14.87 -12.22 52.83
N ALA A 585 -15.51 -13.24 52.23
CA ALA A 585 -16.51 -13.06 51.18
C ALA A 585 -17.49 -11.91 51.50
N ALA A 586 -17.41 -10.84 50.71
CA ALA A 586 -18.39 -9.76 50.76
C ALA A 586 -19.77 -10.38 50.51
N SER A 587 -20.78 -9.92 51.26
CA SER A 587 -22.15 -10.35 51.07
C SER A 587 -22.62 -10.05 49.64
N ALA A 588 -23.60 -10.81 49.14
CA ALA A 588 -24.16 -10.59 47.81
C ALA A 588 -24.68 -9.14 47.65
N GLU A 589 -25.20 -8.55 48.72
CA GLU A 589 -25.65 -7.15 48.78
C GLU A 589 -24.50 -6.15 48.63
N GLU A 590 -23.37 -6.35 49.32
CA GLU A 590 -22.17 -5.51 49.18
C GLU A 590 -21.58 -5.59 47.76
N ARG A 591 -21.58 -6.78 47.16
CA ARG A 591 -21.14 -7.01 45.78
C ARG A 591 -22.06 -6.30 44.79
N SER A 592 -23.38 -6.46 44.92
CA SER A 592 -24.38 -5.73 44.11
C SER A 592 -24.25 -4.21 44.25
N ALA A 593 -24.05 -3.70 45.46
CA ALA A 593 -23.87 -2.27 45.71
C ALA A 593 -22.57 -1.73 45.07
N ALA A 594 -21.49 -2.51 45.04
CA ALA A 594 -20.26 -2.15 44.34
C ALA A 594 -20.46 -2.13 42.81
N LEU A 595 -21.10 -3.14 42.25
CA LEU A 595 -21.40 -3.22 40.81
C LEU A 595 -22.34 -2.10 40.36
N ALA A 596 -23.32 -1.70 41.18
CA ALA A 596 -24.20 -0.57 40.87
C ALA A 596 -23.43 0.77 40.77
N ARG A 597 -22.43 1.01 41.63
CA ARG A 597 -21.54 2.19 41.54
C ARG A 597 -20.65 2.15 40.30
N LEU A 598 -20.19 0.96 39.90
CA LEU A 598 -19.42 0.80 38.66
C LEU A 598 -20.28 1.00 37.41
N ALA A 599 -21.53 0.53 37.42
CA ALA A 599 -22.50 0.73 36.34
C ALA A 599 -22.81 2.22 36.10
N GLU A 600 -22.99 2.99 37.19
CA GLU A 600 -23.19 4.44 37.12
C GLU A 600 -21.99 5.16 36.51
N ARG A 601 -20.76 4.80 36.90
CA ARG A 601 -19.54 5.35 36.28
C ARG A 601 -19.43 4.99 34.80
N ALA A 602 -19.68 3.73 34.43
CA ALA A 602 -19.55 3.26 33.05
C ALA A 602 -20.36 4.09 32.04
N VAL A 603 -21.52 4.62 32.44
CA VAL A 603 -22.42 5.43 31.58
C VAL A 603 -22.34 6.95 31.80
N THR A 604 -21.57 7.43 32.78
CA THR A 604 -21.43 8.88 33.08
C THR A 604 -20.01 9.42 32.85
N GLY A 605 -18.97 8.58 32.98
CA GLY A 605 -17.59 9.00 32.76
C GLY A 605 -16.53 8.01 33.27
N ALA A 606 -15.41 7.96 32.55
CA ALA A 606 -14.32 6.98 32.64
C ALA A 606 -14.68 5.56 32.15
N GLY A 607 -13.75 4.93 31.42
CA GLY A 607 -13.83 3.52 31.08
C GLY A 607 -13.53 2.65 32.31
N LEU A 608 -14.25 1.54 32.45
CA LEU A 608 -13.89 0.51 33.43
C LEU A 608 -12.77 -0.34 32.82
N ARG A 609 -11.58 -0.33 33.41
CA ARG A 609 -10.59 -1.39 33.12
C ARG A 609 -11.04 -2.68 33.84
N PRO A 610 -11.08 -3.84 33.17
CA PRO A 610 -11.39 -5.11 33.83
C PRO A 610 -10.36 -5.43 34.93
N VAL A 611 -10.82 -6.13 35.97
CA VAL A 611 -9.93 -6.73 36.96
C VAL A 611 -9.36 -8.01 36.34
N LEU A 612 -8.04 -8.18 36.42
CA LEU A 612 -7.27 -9.25 35.78
C LEU A 612 -7.49 -10.63 36.43
N GLU A 613 -8.70 -11.19 36.30
CA GLU A 613 -8.88 -12.64 36.26
C GLU A 613 -8.87 -13.06 34.79
N HIS A 614 -7.90 -13.90 34.37
CA HIS A 614 -7.81 -14.36 32.98
C HIS A 614 -8.94 -15.35 32.64
N ILE A 615 -10.08 -14.80 32.23
CA ILE A 615 -11.19 -15.53 31.61
C ILE A 615 -11.00 -15.41 30.08
N PRO A 616 -10.94 -16.51 29.32
CA PRO A 616 -10.85 -16.43 27.86
C PRO A 616 -12.11 -15.75 27.26
N PRO A 617 -11.97 -14.90 26.22
CA PRO A 617 -13.10 -14.28 25.54
C PRO A 617 -14.11 -15.30 24.99
N CYS A 618 -15.40 -14.93 24.93
CA CYS A 618 -16.44 -15.71 24.27
C CYS A 618 -16.93 -15.01 22.99
N THR A 619 -17.47 -15.78 22.03
CA THR A 619 -17.97 -15.21 20.76
C THR A 619 -19.27 -14.44 21.00
N LEU A 620 -19.21 -13.11 20.96
CA LEU A 620 -20.35 -12.21 21.09
C LEU A 620 -20.52 -11.34 19.84
N PRO A 621 -21.75 -10.89 19.51
CA PRO A 621 -21.98 -9.95 18.42
C PRO A 621 -21.09 -8.71 18.53
N PRO A 622 -20.57 -8.18 17.41
CA PRO A 622 -19.65 -7.04 17.40
C PRO A 622 -20.33 -5.74 17.87
N SER A 623 -19.57 -4.81 18.44
CA SER A 623 -20.15 -3.57 19.00
C SER A 623 -20.62 -2.66 17.85
N PRO A 624 -21.95 -2.38 17.72
CA PRO A 624 -22.46 -1.82 16.48
C PRO A 624 -22.04 -0.39 16.19
N LEU A 625 -21.71 -0.19 14.91
CA LEU A 625 -21.44 1.11 14.32
C LEU A 625 -22.72 1.76 13.76
N ALA A 626 -22.61 3.02 13.31
CA ALA A 626 -23.70 3.81 12.73
C ALA A 626 -23.41 4.08 11.23
N PRO A 627 -23.39 3.04 10.37
CA PRO A 627 -22.95 3.17 9.00
C PRO A 627 -23.91 4.02 8.16
N ARG A 628 -23.34 4.85 7.28
CA ARG A 628 -24.07 5.68 6.31
C ARG A 628 -23.93 5.09 4.91
N HIS A 629 -24.85 5.43 4.01
CA HIS A 629 -24.80 4.95 2.63
C HIS A 629 -23.74 5.71 1.82
N HIS A 630 -22.75 4.99 1.29
CA HIS A 630 -21.69 5.50 0.44
C HIS A 630 -21.69 4.74 -0.90
N TRP A 631 -22.08 5.41 -1.98
CA TRP A 631 -22.18 4.82 -3.31
C TRP A 631 -21.76 5.80 -4.40
N ALA A 632 -21.20 5.31 -5.50
CA ALA A 632 -20.73 6.10 -6.64
C ALA A 632 -21.86 6.58 -7.59
N VAL A 633 -23.12 6.22 -7.30
CA VAL A 633 -24.31 6.67 -8.03
C VAL A 633 -25.23 7.42 -7.07
N ASP A 634 -25.50 8.69 -7.36
CA ASP A 634 -26.51 9.48 -6.69
C ASP A 634 -27.92 9.02 -7.13
N GLU A 635 -28.63 8.37 -6.22
CA GLU A 635 -29.98 7.88 -6.49
C GLU A 635 -31.01 9.01 -6.61
N SER A 636 -30.77 10.18 -6.01
CA SER A 636 -31.67 11.34 -6.14
C SER A 636 -31.68 11.89 -7.56
N ALA A 637 -30.55 11.82 -8.26
CA ALA A 637 -30.40 12.23 -9.66
C ALA A 637 -31.15 11.34 -10.67
N ARG A 638 -31.69 10.18 -10.23
CA ARG A 638 -32.51 9.26 -11.06
C ARG A 638 -33.97 9.69 -11.22
N ALA A 639 -34.46 10.63 -10.41
CA ALA A 639 -35.81 11.15 -10.58
C ALA A 639 -35.95 11.92 -11.91
N PRO A 640 -37.04 11.73 -12.68
CA PRO A 640 -37.36 12.64 -13.77
C PRO A 640 -37.66 14.02 -13.17
N ALA A 641 -37.10 15.07 -13.76
CA ALA A 641 -37.37 16.43 -13.30
C ALA A 641 -38.86 16.75 -13.51
N GLU A 642 -39.60 16.95 -12.41
CA GLU A 642 -40.92 17.56 -12.51
C GLU A 642 -40.76 18.94 -13.16
N ALA A 643 -41.62 19.24 -14.13
CA ALA A 643 -41.61 20.54 -14.79
C ALA A 643 -41.82 21.64 -13.74
N PRO A 644 -41.01 22.71 -13.70
CA PRO A 644 -41.13 23.75 -12.69
C PRO A 644 -42.55 24.34 -12.74
N PRO A 645 -43.21 24.55 -11.58
CA PRO A 645 -44.59 25.01 -11.56
C PRO A 645 -44.72 26.37 -12.23
N ALA A 646 -45.73 26.50 -13.08
CA ALA A 646 -45.98 27.75 -13.80
C ALA A 646 -46.22 28.89 -12.80
N LEU A 647 -45.35 29.91 -12.85
CA LEU A 647 -45.45 31.11 -12.03
C LEU A 647 -46.76 31.85 -12.33
N ALA A 648 -47.74 31.70 -11.45
CA ALA A 648 -48.95 32.52 -11.45
C ALA A 648 -48.58 33.96 -11.04
N ALA A 649 -48.94 34.93 -11.88
CA ALA A 649 -48.57 36.32 -11.68
C ALA A 649 -49.35 36.98 -10.53
N VAL A 650 -48.63 37.64 -9.61
CA VAL A 650 -49.21 38.62 -8.67
C VAL A 650 -48.23 39.79 -8.45
N GLY A 651 -48.68 41.01 -8.74
CA GLY A 651 -48.30 42.23 -7.99
C GLY A 651 -46.99 42.93 -8.39
N GLU A 652 -47.12 44.05 -9.09
CA GLU A 652 -45.99 44.94 -9.43
C GLU A 652 -45.35 45.60 -8.20
N GLY A 653 -44.01 45.63 -8.16
CA GLY A 653 -43.25 46.13 -7.01
C GLY A 653 -41.82 46.60 -7.33
N ARG A 654 -41.65 47.44 -8.36
CA ARG A 654 -40.41 48.18 -8.71
C ARG A 654 -39.11 47.36 -8.77
N THR A 655 -38.83 46.78 -9.94
CA THR A 655 -37.51 46.24 -10.29
C THR A 655 -36.46 47.36 -10.41
N GLY A 656 -35.59 47.50 -9.42
CA GLY A 656 -34.23 48.00 -9.60
C GLY A 656 -33.28 46.83 -9.88
N PRO A 657 -32.10 47.05 -10.50
CA PRO A 657 -31.11 45.99 -10.65
C PRO A 657 -30.58 45.60 -9.27
N VAL A 658 -30.61 44.30 -8.96
CA VAL A 658 -29.96 43.76 -7.76
C VAL A 658 -28.50 43.49 -8.13
N ASP A 659 -27.60 44.35 -7.67
CA ASP A 659 -26.16 44.10 -7.71
C ASP A 659 -25.83 42.80 -6.98
N ALA A 660 -25.15 41.87 -7.66
CA ALA A 660 -24.58 40.68 -7.06
C ALA A 660 -23.28 40.99 -6.27
N ARG A 661 -23.34 42.01 -5.40
CA ARG A 661 -22.26 42.44 -4.49
C ARG A 661 -22.81 42.70 -3.07
N ALA A 662 -23.37 41.68 -2.43
CA ALA A 662 -23.56 41.63 -0.98
C ALA A 662 -23.82 40.18 -0.52
N GLY A 663 -22.86 39.59 0.18
CA GLY A 663 -22.92 38.20 0.64
C GLY A 663 -21.68 37.78 1.43
N GLY A 664 -21.19 38.67 2.31
CA GLY A 664 -20.04 38.38 3.16
C GLY A 664 -20.40 37.36 4.23
N GLY A 665 -20.14 36.08 3.94
CA GLY A 665 -20.11 35.05 4.97
C GLY A 665 -18.92 35.27 5.90
N SER A 666 -19.07 34.98 7.19
CA SER A 666 -17.94 34.97 8.13
C SER A 666 -16.92 33.89 7.75
N ALA A 667 -15.71 33.98 8.29
CA ALA A 667 -14.68 32.95 8.13
C ALA A 667 -15.23 31.55 8.47
N ALA A 668 -16.01 31.46 9.54
CA ALA A 668 -16.70 30.24 9.95
C ALA A 668 -17.62 29.69 8.84
N SER A 669 -18.45 30.52 8.20
CA SER A 669 -19.34 30.08 7.11
C SER A 669 -18.52 29.53 5.94
N ILE A 670 -17.49 30.26 5.50
CA ILE A 670 -16.70 29.88 4.31
C ILE A 670 -15.90 28.60 4.58
N VAL A 671 -15.25 28.49 5.75
CA VAL A 671 -14.49 27.28 6.13
C VAL A 671 -15.42 26.08 6.29
N LEU A 672 -16.56 26.21 6.96
CA LEU A 672 -17.51 25.11 7.13
C LEU A 672 -18.11 24.66 5.79
N GLU A 673 -18.42 25.59 4.88
CA GLU A 673 -18.91 25.28 3.52
C GLU A 673 -17.86 24.58 2.66
N GLU A 674 -16.58 24.97 2.70
CA GLU A 674 -15.53 24.30 1.92
C GLU A 674 -15.09 22.97 2.56
N LEU A 675 -15.09 22.83 3.89
CA LEU A 675 -14.95 21.55 4.57
C LEU A 675 -16.10 20.60 4.20
N SER A 676 -17.33 21.13 4.21
CA SER A 676 -18.54 20.41 3.80
C SER A 676 -18.42 19.96 2.34
N ARG A 677 -17.97 20.82 1.42
CA ARG A 677 -17.79 20.47 0.00
C ARG A 677 -16.66 19.44 -0.21
N THR A 678 -15.53 19.64 0.45
CA THR A 678 -14.30 18.84 0.21
C THR A 678 -14.34 17.48 0.89
N GLY A 679 -14.82 17.38 2.13
CA GLY A 679 -15.03 16.08 2.80
C GLY A 679 -16.35 15.40 2.42
N VAL A 680 -17.33 16.17 1.93
CA VAL A 680 -18.75 15.78 1.77
C VAL A 680 -19.41 15.43 3.11
N PHE A 681 -19.12 16.28 4.10
CA PHE A 681 -19.76 16.27 5.41
C PHE A 681 -21.02 17.15 5.38
N PRO A 682 -22.16 16.72 5.96
CA PRO A 682 -23.27 17.62 6.27
C PRO A 682 -22.78 18.76 7.17
N LEU A 683 -23.20 20.01 6.90
CA LEU A 683 -22.80 21.17 7.71
C LEU A 683 -23.13 21.02 9.21
N ALA A 684 -24.20 20.31 9.54
CA ALA A 684 -24.62 20.04 10.92
C ALA A 684 -23.71 19.04 11.66
N ASP A 685 -22.86 18.29 10.95
CA ASP A 685 -21.93 17.31 11.53
C ASP A 685 -20.54 17.93 11.81
N LEU A 686 -20.28 19.15 11.35
CA LEU A 686 -19.00 19.85 11.55
C LEU A 686 -19.03 20.68 12.84
N THR A 687 -17.95 20.63 13.62
CA THR A 687 -17.80 21.45 14.83
C THR A 687 -16.42 22.10 14.89
N GLU A 688 -16.34 23.27 15.52
CA GLU A 688 -15.11 24.07 15.66
C GLU A 688 -13.92 23.31 16.27
N ARG A 689 -14.16 22.27 17.08
CA ARG A 689 -13.11 21.53 17.79
C ARG A 689 -12.47 20.39 16.99
N MET A 690 -13.07 20.01 15.86
CA MET A 690 -12.62 18.84 15.10
C MET A 690 -11.28 19.10 14.43
N GLU A 691 -10.34 18.17 14.55
CA GLU A 691 -9.09 18.14 13.80
C GLU A 691 -9.34 17.67 12.36
N LEU A 692 -8.77 18.38 11.38
CA LEU A 692 -8.99 18.09 9.96
C LEU A 692 -8.44 16.72 9.56
N VAL A 693 -7.26 16.36 10.07
CA VAL A 693 -6.63 15.06 9.80
C VAL A 693 -7.24 13.97 10.68
N THR A 694 -7.25 14.16 12.00
CA THR A 694 -7.62 13.12 12.97
C THR A 694 -9.13 12.84 13.02
N ASP A 695 -9.97 13.87 13.12
CA ASP A 695 -11.43 13.70 13.27
C ASP A 695 -12.16 13.67 11.92
N LEU A 696 -11.74 14.50 10.97
CA LEU A 696 -12.38 14.60 9.64
C LEU A 696 -11.70 13.73 8.57
N GLY A 697 -10.52 13.16 8.84
CA GLY A 697 -9.85 12.21 7.94
C GLY A 697 -9.24 12.81 6.67
N PHE A 698 -9.06 14.14 6.61
CA PHE A 698 -8.53 14.79 5.41
C PHE A 698 -7.09 14.32 5.15
N ASP A 699 -6.90 13.63 4.02
CA ASP A 699 -5.57 13.33 3.49
C ASP A 699 -4.93 14.57 2.84
N SER A 700 -3.63 14.49 2.51
CA SER A 700 -2.88 15.62 1.95
C SER A 700 -3.49 16.19 0.66
N LEU A 701 -4.16 15.38 -0.16
CA LEU A 701 -4.86 15.85 -1.36
C LEU A 701 -6.13 16.63 -0.99
N MET A 702 -6.89 16.17 0.02
CA MET A 702 -8.06 16.90 0.50
C MET A 702 -7.69 18.21 1.21
N LEU A 703 -6.59 18.26 1.96
CA LEU A 703 -6.09 19.49 2.59
C LEU A 703 -5.67 20.52 1.54
N GLN A 704 -4.93 20.08 0.51
CA GLN A 704 -4.52 20.93 -0.61
C GLN A 704 -5.73 21.45 -1.41
N GLU A 705 -6.73 20.60 -1.67
CA GLU A 705 -7.98 21.03 -2.32
C GLU A 705 -8.79 22.02 -1.47
N LEU A 706 -8.82 21.82 -0.15
CA LEU A 706 -9.48 22.70 0.80
C LEU A 706 -8.84 24.11 0.81
N GLU A 707 -7.50 24.18 0.88
CA GLU A 707 -6.76 25.45 0.81
C GLU A 707 -7.08 26.19 -0.49
N VAL A 708 -6.99 25.49 -1.64
CA VAL A 708 -7.27 26.06 -2.97
C VAL A 708 -8.71 26.55 -3.08
N ASN A 709 -9.68 25.84 -2.51
CA ASN A 709 -11.09 26.23 -2.58
C ASN A 709 -11.45 27.39 -1.62
N ILE A 710 -10.82 27.47 -0.44
CA ILE A 710 -10.93 28.65 0.44
C ILE A 710 -10.27 29.86 -0.24
N GLY A 711 -9.07 29.71 -0.81
CA GLY A 711 -8.35 30.77 -1.52
C GLY A 711 -9.09 31.33 -2.74
N LYS A 712 -9.92 30.53 -3.43
CA LYS A 712 -10.84 30.99 -4.49
C LYS A 712 -11.95 31.92 -3.97
N ARG A 713 -12.36 31.76 -2.70
CA ARG A 713 -13.40 32.58 -2.06
C ARG A 713 -12.83 33.75 -1.27
N ILE A 714 -11.58 33.64 -0.84
CA ILE A 714 -10.87 34.61 0.00
C ILE A 714 -9.49 34.85 -0.63
N PRO A 715 -9.39 35.79 -1.60
CA PRO A 715 -8.16 36.01 -2.35
C PRO A 715 -6.97 36.34 -1.44
N GLY A 716 -5.87 35.63 -1.64
CA GLY A 716 -4.65 35.79 -0.83
C GLY A 716 -4.53 34.83 0.36
N PHE A 717 -5.59 34.10 0.74
CA PHE A 717 -5.48 33.08 1.78
C PHE A 717 -4.60 31.90 1.32
N ARG A 718 -3.47 31.70 2.02
CA ARG A 718 -2.64 30.48 2.02
C ARG A 718 -2.03 30.29 3.42
N THR A 719 -1.73 29.07 3.80
CA THR A 719 -1.10 28.77 5.09
C THR A 719 -0.36 27.43 5.11
N GLU A 720 0.90 27.44 5.54
CA GLU A 720 1.66 26.20 5.79
C GLU A 720 1.03 25.35 6.91
N GLU A 721 0.24 25.96 7.79
CA GLU A 721 -0.50 25.24 8.85
C GLU A 721 -1.61 24.34 8.29
N ILE A 722 -1.99 24.42 7.00
CA ILE A 722 -3.03 23.55 6.42
C ILE A 722 -2.66 22.06 6.51
N PHE A 723 -1.37 21.74 6.55
CA PHE A 723 -0.84 20.38 6.68
C PHE A 723 -0.48 20.00 8.13
N ALA A 724 -0.75 20.86 9.11
CA ALA A 724 -0.51 20.53 10.52
C ALA A 724 -1.49 19.44 10.98
N PRO A 725 -1.02 18.35 11.61
CA PRO A 725 -1.89 17.24 12.02
C PRO A 725 -2.90 17.65 13.10
N ASP A 726 -2.56 18.65 13.92
CA ASP A 726 -3.39 19.26 14.98
C ASP A 726 -4.25 20.45 14.48
N LEU A 727 -4.37 20.66 13.17
CA LEU A 727 -5.19 21.76 12.65
C LEU A 727 -6.68 21.48 12.90
N THR A 728 -7.29 22.29 13.77
CA THR A 728 -8.73 22.26 14.04
C THR A 728 -9.53 23.18 13.13
N VAL A 729 -10.83 22.92 12.98
CA VAL A 729 -11.77 23.81 12.27
C VAL A 729 -11.72 25.25 12.83
N ALA A 730 -11.69 25.43 14.15
CA ALA A 730 -11.56 26.75 14.80
C ALA A 730 -10.27 27.46 14.41
N ARG A 731 -9.15 26.74 14.36
CA ARG A 731 -7.85 27.29 14.00
C ARG A 731 -7.79 27.65 12.52
N LEU A 732 -8.37 26.83 11.65
CA LEU A 732 -8.54 27.19 10.23
C LEU A 732 -9.43 28.43 10.06
N VAL A 733 -10.53 28.54 10.81
CA VAL A 733 -11.35 29.77 10.85
C VAL A 733 -10.53 30.98 11.31
N GLY A 734 -9.71 30.83 12.35
CA GLY A 734 -8.83 31.90 12.86
C GLY A 734 -7.71 32.31 11.89
N LEU A 735 -7.24 31.41 11.03
CA LEU A 735 -6.31 31.74 9.93
C LEU A 735 -7.02 32.50 8.79
N VAL A 736 -8.31 32.20 8.58
CA VAL A 736 -9.13 32.79 7.51
C VAL A 736 -9.71 34.17 7.88
N ASP A 737 -10.10 34.40 9.14
CA ASP A 737 -10.80 35.62 9.58
C ASP A 737 -10.04 36.95 9.35
N PRO A 738 -8.72 37.05 9.57
CA PRO A 738 -7.95 38.27 9.26
C PRO A 738 -7.99 38.67 7.78
N HIS A 739 -8.18 37.69 6.88
CA HIS A 739 -8.23 37.91 5.43
C HIS A 739 -9.61 38.39 4.94
N LEU A 740 -10.63 38.40 5.80
CA LEU A 740 -11.99 38.87 5.48
C LEU A 740 -12.30 40.27 6.03
N THR A 741 -11.64 40.70 7.11
CA THR A 741 -12.02 41.91 7.86
C THR A 741 -11.32 43.19 7.42
N GLY A 742 -10.16 43.09 6.75
CA GLY A 742 -9.57 44.15 5.94
C GLY A 742 -9.30 45.49 6.64
N ASP A 743 -8.38 45.53 7.60
CA ASP A 743 -7.81 46.80 8.09
C ASP A 743 -6.26 46.75 8.12
N PRO A 744 -5.57 47.47 7.21
CA PRO A 744 -4.12 47.53 7.16
C PRO A 744 -3.56 48.78 7.88
N THR A 745 -3.59 48.84 9.23
CA THR A 745 -2.59 49.57 10.07
C THR A 745 -2.85 49.42 11.58
N GLY A 746 -1.91 48.88 12.37
CA GLY A 746 -2.04 48.89 13.84
C GLY A 746 -1.04 48.05 14.66
N GLU A 747 0.22 48.49 14.78
CA GLU A 747 1.13 48.08 15.88
C GLU A 747 0.65 48.68 17.23
N PRO A 748 0.99 48.15 18.43
CA PRO A 748 2.21 47.41 18.82
C PRO A 748 1.90 46.08 19.59
N VAL A 749 2.79 45.32 20.27
CA VAL A 749 4.11 45.56 20.90
C VAL A 749 5.04 44.34 20.76
N LEU A 750 6.36 44.58 20.76
CA LEU A 750 7.45 43.59 20.78
C LEU A 750 7.43 42.63 21.98
N GLY A 751 7.55 41.33 21.70
CA GLY A 751 8.04 40.27 22.60
C GLY A 751 8.90 39.31 21.78
N GLU A 752 10.13 39.06 22.21
CA GLU A 752 11.22 38.56 21.33
C GLU A 752 11.01 37.13 20.77
N PRO A 753 11.16 36.92 19.45
CA PRO A 753 11.59 35.64 18.89
C PRO A 753 13.13 35.54 18.89
N PRO A 754 13.73 34.39 19.26
CA PRO A 754 15.17 34.18 19.09
C PRO A 754 15.51 34.06 17.59
N PRO A 755 16.66 34.61 17.14
CA PRO A 755 16.86 34.93 15.74
C PRO A 755 17.23 33.71 14.88
N ARG A 756 16.66 33.64 13.67
CA ARG A 756 17.35 33.06 12.51
C ARG A 756 17.22 34.00 11.33
N GLU A 757 18.38 34.45 10.88
CA GLU A 757 18.59 35.51 9.89
C GLU A 757 17.85 35.25 8.58
N THR A 758 17.16 36.28 8.10
CA THR A 758 16.77 36.43 6.70
C THR A 758 17.91 37.07 5.90
N ARG A 759 17.79 36.96 4.57
CA ARG A 759 18.58 37.62 3.51
C ARG A 759 19.88 36.93 3.08
N GLY A 760 20.30 37.07 1.83
CA GLY A 760 19.79 37.98 0.79
C GLY A 760 19.54 37.32 -0.56
N ASP A 761 18.63 37.94 -1.30
CA ASP A 761 18.28 37.62 -2.69
C ASP A 761 19.47 37.84 -3.64
N GLY A 762 19.48 37.07 -4.73
CA GLY A 762 20.03 37.51 -6.01
C GLY A 762 18.88 37.46 -7.02
N ASP A 763 18.51 38.60 -7.59
CA ASP A 763 17.34 38.74 -8.44
C ASP A 763 17.43 37.91 -9.73
N VAL A 764 16.31 37.31 -10.14
CA VAL A 764 15.90 37.32 -11.57
C VAL A 764 14.40 37.59 -11.63
N ASP A 765 14.03 38.70 -12.26
CA ASP A 765 12.65 39.13 -12.53
C ASP A 765 11.88 38.13 -13.42
N GLY A 766 10.54 38.11 -13.31
CA GLY A 766 9.69 37.43 -14.28
C GLY A 766 8.30 37.03 -13.76
N ASP A 767 7.40 38.00 -13.57
CA ASP A 767 5.96 37.74 -13.46
C ASP A 767 5.39 37.39 -14.86
N GLU A 768 4.15 36.86 -14.92
CA GLU A 768 3.41 36.40 -16.12
C GLU A 768 3.74 34.99 -16.69
N ASN A 769 3.07 33.92 -16.21
CA ASN A 769 2.13 33.12 -17.04
C ASN A 769 1.51 31.88 -16.33
N GLY A 770 0.21 31.66 -16.57
CA GLY A 770 -0.44 30.34 -16.55
C GLY A 770 -0.84 29.74 -15.19
N SER A 771 -2.05 30.06 -14.70
CA SER A 771 -2.63 29.29 -13.58
C SER A 771 -3.02 27.86 -14.00
N TRP A 772 -2.61 26.88 -13.20
CA TRP A 772 -3.04 25.48 -13.31
C TRP A 772 -4.56 25.36 -13.14
N ASP A 773 -5.26 24.88 -14.16
CA ASP A 773 -6.70 24.63 -14.10
C ASP A 773 -6.97 23.18 -13.68
N ALA A 774 -7.28 23.01 -12.39
CA ALA A 774 -7.66 21.73 -11.80
C ALA A 774 -8.94 21.10 -12.42
N ALA A 775 -9.69 21.84 -13.26
CA ALA A 775 -10.86 21.32 -13.96
C ALA A 775 -10.53 20.58 -15.28
N THR A 776 -9.35 20.82 -15.89
CA THR A 776 -8.88 20.08 -17.08
C THR A 776 -7.72 19.13 -16.76
N ALA A 777 -6.86 19.52 -15.81
CA ALA A 777 -5.90 18.69 -15.07
C ALA A 777 -5.30 17.47 -15.81
N CYS A 778 -4.75 17.68 -17.01
CA CYS A 778 -3.81 16.73 -17.61
C CYS A 778 -2.39 17.01 -17.09
N ALA A 779 -1.47 16.03 -17.13
CA ALA A 779 -0.05 16.35 -16.94
C ALA A 779 0.44 17.39 -17.97
N ASP A 780 -0.15 17.38 -19.17
CA ASP A 780 0.09 18.33 -20.25
C ASP A 780 -0.34 19.78 -19.89
N ASP A 781 -1.26 19.95 -18.93
CA ASP A 781 -1.75 21.27 -18.50
C ASP A 781 -0.83 21.94 -17.46
N PHE A 782 0.19 21.23 -16.94
CA PHE A 782 1.05 21.75 -15.88
C PHE A 782 1.68 23.09 -16.33
N PRO A 783 1.72 24.13 -15.46
CA PRO A 783 2.41 25.38 -15.77
C PRO A 783 3.86 25.13 -16.22
N GLU A 784 4.52 24.14 -15.63
CA GLU A 784 5.86 23.67 -15.98
C GLU A 784 5.94 23.10 -17.41
N VAL A 785 4.89 22.41 -17.87
CA VAL A 785 4.79 21.88 -19.25
C VAL A 785 4.49 23.01 -20.23
N ARG A 786 3.57 23.92 -19.93
CA ARG A 786 3.30 25.10 -20.77
C ARG A 786 4.54 26.00 -20.88
N GLN A 787 5.22 26.29 -19.77
CA GLN A 787 6.50 27.00 -19.76
C GLN A 787 7.60 26.23 -20.50
N PHE A 788 7.57 24.89 -20.51
CA PHE A 788 8.48 24.09 -21.34
C PHE A 788 8.17 24.24 -22.83
N GLU A 789 6.90 24.19 -23.24
CA GLU A 789 6.47 24.42 -24.63
C GLU A 789 6.77 25.85 -25.11
N GLU A 790 6.52 26.86 -24.27
CA GLU A 790 6.87 28.27 -24.55
C GLU A 790 8.39 28.45 -24.71
N ARG A 791 9.22 27.86 -23.83
CA ARG A 791 10.68 27.87 -23.97
C ARG A 791 11.16 27.10 -25.21
N LEU A 792 10.58 25.93 -25.48
CA LEU A 792 10.92 25.10 -26.64
C LEU A 792 10.55 25.78 -27.98
N SER A 793 9.39 26.44 -28.03
CA SER A 793 8.98 27.26 -29.19
C SER A 793 9.87 28.48 -29.40
N THR A 794 10.32 29.12 -28.32
CA THR A 794 11.27 30.25 -28.38
C THR A 794 12.63 29.80 -28.93
N ILE A 795 13.10 28.63 -28.49
CA ILE A 795 14.36 28.02 -28.96
C ILE A 795 14.26 27.63 -30.45
N THR A 796 13.22 26.88 -30.83
CA THR A 796 13.03 26.38 -32.21
C THR A 796 12.62 27.47 -33.21
N GLY A 797 11.96 28.54 -32.75
CA GLY A 797 11.59 29.71 -33.57
C GLY A 797 12.78 30.50 -34.14
N SER A 798 14.00 30.22 -33.67
CA SER A 798 15.25 30.79 -34.21
C SER A 798 15.70 30.16 -35.53
N GLY A 799 15.11 29.03 -35.93
CA GLY A 799 15.52 28.25 -37.10
C GLY A 799 16.69 27.28 -36.87
N ALA A 800 17.21 27.21 -35.64
CA ALA A 800 18.18 26.21 -35.21
C ALA A 800 17.47 24.91 -34.75
N ASP A 801 18.03 23.75 -35.10
CA ASP A 801 17.52 22.46 -34.64
C ASP A 801 17.80 22.28 -33.14
N PHE A 802 16.85 21.68 -32.40
CA PHE A 802 17.06 21.39 -30.99
C PHE A 802 18.26 20.43 -30.83
N PRO A 803 19.30 20.78 -30.05
CA PRO A 803 20.57 20.05 -30.07
C PRO A 803 20.49 18.69 -29.36
N TYR A 804 19.45 18.49 -28.56
CA TYR A 804 19.16 17.28 -27.80
C TYR A 804 18.26 16.31 -28.58
N PHE A 805 18.27 15.03 -28.19
CA PHE A 805 17.47 13.95 -28.82
C PHE A 805 17.79 13.64 -30.30
N ARG A 806 18.92 14.16 -30.83
CA ARG A 806 19.44 13.78 -32.16
C ARG A 806 19.65 12.26 -32.24
N VAL A 807 19.26 11.65 -33.36
CA VAL A 807 19.28 10.18 -33.51
C VAL A 807 20.65 9.71 -33.97
N HIS A 808 21.43 9.19 -33.03
CA HIS A 808 22.74 8.60 -33.31
C HIS A 808 22.62 7.18 -33.88
N GLN A 809 23.31 6.91 -34.99
CA GLN A 809 23.39 5.59 -35.61
C GLN A 809 24.65 4.87 -35.09
N GLY A 810 24.46 3.85 -34.25
CA GLY A 810 25.55 3.04 -33.70
C GLY A 810 26.17 3.60 -32.42
N THR A 811 27.41 3.21 -32.12
CA THR A 811 28.10 3.58 -30.87
C THR A 811 28.77 4.95 -30.97
N ILE A 812 28.49 5.84 -30.01
CA ILE A 812 29.11 7.17 -29.91
C ILE A 812 30.52 7.03 -29.29
N ARG A 813 31.54 7.41 -30.06
CA ARG A 813 32.97 7.37 -29.67
C ARG A 813 33.55 8.79 -29.74
N ASP A 814 34.80 8.93 -30.19
CA ASP A 814 35.36 10.18 -30.75
C ASP A 814 34.53 10.73 -31.92
N THR A 815 33.80 9.84 -32.59
CA THR A 815 32.95 10.10 -33.73
C THR A 815 31.57 9.49 -33.54
N THR A 816 30.60 9.99 -34.32
CA THR A 816 29.25 9.43 -34.39
C THR A 816 28.64 9.68 -35.77
N MET A 817 27.61 8.92 -36.10
CA MET A 817 26.82 9.07 -37.32
C MET A 817 25.44 9.61 -36.95
N ILE A 818 24.98 10.66 -37.63
CA ILE A 818 23.62 11.21 -37.55
C ILE A 818 23.19 11.46 -39.00
N ASP A 819 22.00 10.96 -39.38
CA ASP A 819 21.46 11.05 -40.75
C ASP A 819 22.48 10.65 -41.84
N ASP A 820 23.15 9.52 -41.64
CA ASP A 820 24.21 8.96 -42.49
C ASP A 820 25.43 9.89 -42.72
N ARG A 821 25.55 10.99 -41.96
CA ARG A 821 26.69 11.92 -41.97
C ARG A 821 27.58 11.71 -40.71
N PRO A 822 28.92 11.69 -40.86
CA PRO A 822 29.84 11.59 -39.73
C PRO A 822 30.07 12.94 -39.04
N TYR A 823 30.13 12.91 -37.72
CA TYR A 823 30.43 14.04 -36.83
C TYR A 823 31.53 13.67 -35.84
N LEU A 824 32.39 14.63 -35.50
CA LEU A 824 33.27 14.56 -34.32
C LEU A 824 32.42 14.80 -33.06
N SER A 825 32.53 13.94 -32.05
CA SER A 825 31.67 13.97 -30.87
C SER A 825 32.41 14.26 -29.58
N PHE A 826 32.12 15.41 -28.99
CA PHE A 826 32.52 15.78 -27.63
C PHE A 826 31.33 15.75 -26.65
N GLY A 827 30.17 15.21 -27.06
CA GLY A 827 28.98 14.99 -26.22
C GLY A 827 28.89 13.57 -25.62
N SER A 828 30.02 12.85 -25.52
CA SER A 828 30.05 11.44 -25.12
C SER A 828 30.89 11.20 -23.87
N TYR A 829 30.30 10.55 -22.86
CA TYR A 829 31.01 10.10 -21.66
C TYR A 829 31.85 8.82 -21.86
N ASN A 830 32.07 8.39 -23.12
CA ASN A 830 32.90 7.23 -23.48
C ASN A 830 34.41 7.55 -23.35
N TYR A 831 34.83 8.06 -22.20
CA TYR A 831 36.14 8.67 -21.98
C TYR A 831 37.32 7.78 -22.43
N LEU A 832 37.22 6.46 -22.25
CA LEU A 832 38.29 5.52 -22.60
C LEU A 832 38.02 4.70 -23.88
N GLY A 833 36.95 4.98 -24.63
CA GLY A 833 36.61 4.21 -25.84
C GLY A 833 36.23 2.76 -25.58
N LEU A 834 35.67 2.47 -24.39
CA LEU A 834 35.31 1.11 -23.97
C LEU A 834 33.88 0.73 -24.37
N SER A 835 32.98 1.71 -24.48
CA SER A 835 31.68 1.47 -25.13
C SER A 835 31.91 1.21 -26.61
N GLY A 836 31.56 0.00 -27.05
CA GLY A 836 31.85 -0.51 -28.41
C GLY A 836 33.18 -1.27 -28.55
N HIS A 837 33.92 -1.51 -27.45
CA HIS A 837 35.14 -2.32 -27.51
C HIS A 837 34.83 -3.80 -27.77
N PRO A 838 35.52 -4.49 -28.70
CA PRO A 838 35.16 -5.86 -29.09
C PRO A 838 35.11 -6.86 -27.93
N ALA A 839 36.05 -6.78 -26.98
CA ALA A 839 36.07 -7.66 -25.81
C ALA A 839 34.92 -7.38 -24.81
N VAL A 840 34.42 -6.15 -24.75
CA VAL A 840 33.24 -5.78 -23.93
C VAL A 840 31.99 -6.36 -24.58
N ASN A 841 31.83 -6.18 -25.90
CA ASN A 841 30.71 -6.74 -26.65
C ASN A 841 30.67 -8.28 -26.58
N GLU A 842 31.82 -8.94 -26.69
CA GLU A 842 31.92 -10.40 -26.58
C GLU A 842 31.56 -10.89 -25.16
N ALA A 843 32.02 -10.22 -24.10
CA ALA A 843 31.64 -10.54 -22.73
C ALA A 843 30.12 -10.37 -22.50
N VAL A 844 29.50 -9.36 -23.13
CA VAL A 844 28.04 -9.16 -23.12
C VAL A 844 27.31 -10.31 -23.80
N HIS A 845 27.72 -10.72 -25.00
CA HIS A 845 27.10 -11.84 -25.72
C HIS A 845 27.16 -13.13 -24.89
N GLN A 846 28.34 -13.49 -24.37
CA GLN A 846 28.53 -14.68 -23.53
C GLN A 846 27.69 -14.64 -22.24
N ALA A 847 27.50 -13.46 -21.65
CA ALA A 847 26.67 -13.29 -20.46
C ALA A 847 25.17 -13.40 -20.76
N VAL A 848 24.71 -12.89 -21.91
CA VAL A 848 23.32 -13.06 -22.38
C VAL A 848 23.03 -14.52 -22.69
N ASP A 849 23.94 -15.22 -23.38
CA ASP A 849 23.78 -16.64 -23.68
C ASP A 849 23.76 -17.52 -22.42
N ARG A 850 24.58 -17.20 -21.41
CA ARG A 850 24.71 -17.99 -20.17
C ARG A 850 23.64 -17.67 -19.11
N TYR A 851 23.18 -16.43 -19.01
CA TYR A 851 22.33 -15.96 -17.90
C TYR A 851 21.02 -15.28 -18.34
N GLY A 852 20.79 -15.12 -19.64
CA GLY A 852 19.66 -14.40 -20.20
C GLY A 852 19.80 -12.88 -20.12
N THR A 853 18.77 -12.18 -20.58
CA THR A 853 18.73 -10.70 -20.62
C THR A 853 18.20 -10.05 -19.35
N SER A 854 17.56 -10.81 -18.45
CA SER A 854 16.85 -10.27 -17.28
C SER A 854 17.36 -10.81 -15.93
N VAL A 855 17.02 -10.09 -14.87
CA VAL A 855 17.13 -10.52 -13.46
C VAL A 855 15.78 -10.90 -12.85
N SER A 856 14.67 -10.38 -13.40
CA SER A 856 13.27 -10.61 -13.00
C SER A 856 12.88 -10.40 -11.53
N ALA A 857 13.81 -10.04 -10.64
CA ALA A 857 13.56 -9.77 -9.22
C ALA A 857 14.76 -9.04 -8.56
N SER A 858 14.59 -8.70 -7.27
CA SER A 858 15.67 -8.23 -6.38
C SER A 858 16.69 -9.33 -6.06
N ARG A 859 17.96 -8.94 -5.94
CA ARG A 859 19.08 -9.83 -5.54
C ARG A 859 18.91 -10.39 -4.13
N VAL A 860 18.20 -9.69 -3.25
CA VAL A 860 17.88 -10.17 -1.90
C VAL A 860 16.93 -11.37 -1.94
N LEU A 861 16.00 -11.40 -2.89
CA LEU A 861 14.98 -12.45 -3.02
C LEU A 861 15.39 -13.61 -3.93
N SER A 862 16.15 -13.33 -5.00
CA SER A 862 16.55 -14.34 -6.01
C SER A 862 18.00 -14.81 -5.89
N GLY A 863 18.75 -14.29 -4.93
CA GLY A 863 20.14 -14.66 -4.70
C GLY A 863 21.13 -14.04 -5.68
N GLU A 864 22.40 -14.37 -5.50
CA GLU A 864 23.53 -13.76 -6.20
C GLU A 864 24.00 -14.57 -7.41
N ARG A 865 24.42 -13.87 -8.47
CA ARG A 865 25.06 -14.46 -9.66
C ARG A 865 26.59 -14.32 -9.56
N GLU A 866 27.31 -15.36 -9.96
CA GLU A 866 28.79 -15.40 -9.99
C GLU A 866 29.37 -14.14 -10.66
N LEU A 867 28.78 -13.75 -11.80
CA LEU A 867 29.13 -12.57 -12.57
C LEU A 867 29.08 -11.26 -11.76
N THR A 868 28.01 -11.05 -10.99
CA THR A 868 27.83 -9.82 -10.21
C THR A 868 28.73 -9.79 -8.98
N VAL A 869 28.99 -10.95 -8.36
CA VAL A 869 29.97 -11.09 -7.27
C VAL A 869 31.40 -10.80 -7.77
N ARG A 870 31.73 -11.20 -9.01
CA ARG A 870 33.00 -10.83 -9.65
C ARG A 870 33.09 -9.33 -9.93
N LEU A 871 32.02 -8.72 -10.46
CA LEU A 871 31.95 -7.28 -10.69
C LEU A 871 32.20 -6.47 -9.41
N GLU A 872 31.48 -6.77 -8.34
CA GLU A 872 31.62 -6.05 -7.06
C GLU A 872 33.04 -6.17 -6.49
N ARG A 873 33.67 -7.33 -6.64
CA ARG A 873 35.06 -7.52 -6.21
C ARG A 873 36.04 -6.72 -7.07
N ALA A 874 35.89 -6.75 -8.40
CA ALA A 874 36.71 -5.98 -9.32
C ALA A 874 36.57 -4.46 -9.11
N LEU A 875 35.36 -3.97 -8.82
CA LEU A 875 35.12 -2.57 -8.47
C LEU A 875 35.79 -2.21 -7.14
N ALA A 876 35.67 -3.05 -6.09
CA ALA A 876 36.34 -2.82 -4.81
C ALA A 876 37.88 -2.74 -4.98
N ASP A 877 38.47 -3.68 -5.72
CA ASP A 877 39.92 -3.74 -6.02
C ASP A 877 40.39 -2.54 -6.87
N PHE A 878 39.54 -2.02 -7.77
CA PHE A 878 39.82 -0.86 -8.60
C PHE A 878 39.76 0.44 -7.80
N LEU A 879 38.69 0.63 -7.02
CA LEU A 879 38.51 1.77 -6.12
C LEU A 879 39.59 1.81 -5.02
N GLY A 880 39.98 0.64 -4.52
CA GLY A 880 40.79 0.50 -3.31
C GLY A 880 39.95 0.52 -2.02
N THR A 881 38.69 0.09 -2.09
CA THR A 881 37.78 -0.03 -0.92
C THR A 881 37.73 -1.47 -0.42
N ALA A 882 37.29 -1.66 0.83
CA ALA A 882 37.27 -3.01 1.44
C ALA A 882 36.15 -3.92 0.89
N ASP A 883 35.08 -3.33 0.35
CA ASP A 883 33.95 -4.01 -0.29
C ASP A 883 33.23 -3.02 -1.24
N CYS A 884 32.31 -3.52 -2.07
CA CYS A 884 31.50 -2.72 -2.99
C CYS A 884 30.11 -3.34 -3.24
N LEU A 885 29.09 -2.51 -3.48
CA LEU A 885 27.74 -2.91 -3.83
C LEU A 885 27.35 -2.33 -5.20
N ALA A 886 26.94 -3.18 -6.14
CA ALA A 886 26.53 -2.76 -7.49
C ALA A 886 25.00 -2.63 -7.60
N LEU A 887 24.56 -1.53 -8.21
CA LEU A 887 23.19 -1.04 -8.27
C LEU A 887 22.74 -0.81 -9.71
N VAL A 888 21.42 -0.85 -9.95
CA VAL A 888 20.83 -0.80 -11.31
C VAL A 888 20.86 0.59 -11.97
N SER A 889 21.01 1.69 -11.23
CA SER A 889 21.05 3.05 -11.78
C SER A 889 21.98 3.97 -11.01
N GLY A 890 22.80 4.75 -11.72
CA GLY A 890 23.70 5.75 -11.14
C GLY A 890 22.94 6.88 -10.44
N HIS A 891 21.92 7.47 -11.09
CA HIS A 891 21.09 8.51 -10.48
C HIS A 891 20.41 8.02 -9.19
N ALA A 892 19.77 6.85 -9.27
CA ALA A 892 19.08 6.27 -8.12
C ALA A 892 20.04 5.89 -7.00
N THR A 893 21.33 5.66 -7.28
CA THR A 893 22.35 5.34 -6.26
C THR A 893 22.53 6.50 -5.27
N ASN A 894 22.67 7.75 -5.75
CA ASN A 894 22.73 8.91 -4.85
C ASN A 894 21.42 9.10 -4.08
N VAL A 895 20.28 9.05 -4.79
CA VAL A 895 18.96 9.23 -4.18
C VAL A 895 18.71 8.22 -3.05
N THR A 896 18.95 6.92 -3.30
CA THR A 896 18.75 5.90 -2.27
C THR A 896 19.81 5.93 -1.18
N ALA A 897 21.06 6.31 -1.46
CA ALA A 897 22.12 6.31 -0.46
C ALA A 897 21.94 7.46 0.53
N ILE A 898 21.72 8.69 0.03
CA ILE A 898 21.51 9.87 0.87
C ILE A 898 20.23 9.68 1.70
N GLY A 899 19.12 9.29 1.07
CA GLY A 899 17.86 8.99 1.74
C GLY A 899 17.89 7.84 2.77
N HIS A 900 18.97 7.04 2.79
CA HIS A 900 19.16 5.96 3.76
C HIS A 900 20.17 6.28 4.87
N LEU A 901 21.12 7.20 4.63
CA LEU A 901 22.13 7.62 5.60
C LEU A 901 21.61 8.65 6.62
N VAL A 902 20.74 9.55 6.15
CA VAL A 902 20.25 10.72 6.90
C VAL A 902 18.72 10.84 6.84
N GLY A 903 18.14 11.55 7.80
CA GLY A 903 16.71 11.89 7.79
C GLY A 903 16.42 13.20 8.53
N ALA A 904 15.16 13.48 8.85
CA ALA A 904 14.66 14.78 9.37
C ALA A 904 15.31 15.35 10.65
N ARG A 905 16.22 14.63 11.34
CA ARG A 905 17.00 15.11 12.50
C ARG A 905 18.49 15.33 12.20
N ASP A 906 18.88 15.14 10.94
CA ASP A 906 20.25 15.23 10.43
C ASP A 906 20.37 16.38 9.43
N LEU A 907 21.60 16.68 9.01
CA LEU A 907 21.95 17.74 8.06
C LEU A 907 22.77 17.15 6.90
N VAL A 908 22.46 17.56 5.68
CA VAL A 908 23.34 17.41 4.52
C VAL A 908 23.95 18.76 4.16
N VAL A 909 25.27 18.81 4.10
CA VAL A 909 26.06 19.93 3.56
C VAL A 909 26.62 19.49 2.22
N HIS A 910 26.39 20.25 1.16
CA HIS A 910 26.80 19.87 -0.19
C HIS A 910 27.25 21.10 -1.00
N ASP A 911 28.01 20.88 -2.06
CA ASP A 911 28.48 21.95 -2.95
C ASP A 911 27.29 22.62 -3.68
N ALA A 912 27.36 23.94 -3.91
CA ALA A 912 26.32 24.68 -4.64
C ALA A 912 26.05 24.12 -6.05
N LEU A 913 27.08 23.61 -6.73
CA LEU A 913 26.97 23.04 -8.09
C LEU A 913 26.86 21.51 -8.10
N ALA A 914 26.58 20.89 -6.95
CA ALA A 914 26.40 19.44 -6.85
C ALA A 914 25.28 18.93 -7.78
N HIS A 915 25.61 17.88 -8.53
CA HIS A 915 24.74 17.23 -9.51
C HIS A 915 23.34 16.89 -8.96
N ASP A 916 22.30 17.04 -9.78
CA ASP A 916 20.90 16.95 -9.39
C ASP A 916 20.53 15.66 -8.63
N SER A 917 21.16 14.53 -8.94
CA SER A 917 20.99 13.27 -8.20
C SER A 917 21.32 13.38 -6.69
N ILE A 918 22.27 14.24 -6.32
CA ILE A 918 22.60 14.59 -4.93
C ILE A 918 21.51 15.50 -4.36
N LEU A 919 21.04 16.49 -5.12
CA LEU A 919 20.02 17.44 -4.69
C LEU A 919 18.66 16.75 -4.43
N GLN A 920 18.24 15.86 -5.33
CA GLN A 920 17.07 14.99 -5.16
C GLN A 920 17.23 14.05 -3.97
N GLY A 921 18.43 13.45 -3.77
CA GLY A 921 18.72 12.63 -2.61
C GLY A 921 18.62 13.40 -1.29
N CYS A 922 19.12 14.64 -1.25
CA CYS A 922 18.95 15.56 -0.13
C CYS A 922 17.45 15.82 0.12
N ALA A 923 16.70 16.24 -0.90
CA ALA A 923 15.28 16.58 -0.77
C ALA A 923 14.44 15.40 -0.28
N LEU A 924 14.61 14.22 -0.89
CA LEU A 924 13.84 13.01 -0.56
C LEU A 924 14.26 12.34 0.76
N SER A 925 15.43 12.69 1.32
CA SER A 925 15.81 12.26 2.69
C SER A 925 15.01 12.95 3.79
N GLY A 926 14.42 14.12 3.51
CA GLY A 926 13.80 14.99 4.52
C GLY A 926 14.80 15.62 5.51
N ALA A 927 16.12 15.38 5.37
CA ALA A 927 17.14 16.02 6.18
C ALA A 927 17.26 17.53 5.86
N ALA A 928 17.76 18.31 6.81
CA ALA A 928 18.04 19.71 6.53
C ALA A 928 19.14 19.83 5.46
N ARG A 929 18.93 20.63 4.42
CA ARG A 929 19.91 20.87 3.33
C ARG A 929 20.62 22.21 3.55
N ARG A 930 21.93 22.27 3.37
CA ARG A 930 22.69 23.54 3.31
C ARG A 930 23.74 23.48 2.18
N PRO A 931 23.58 24.27 1.09
CA PRO A 931 24.66 24.46 0.14
C PRO A 931 25.79 25.26 0.78
N PHE A 932 27.03 25.04 0.32
CA PHE A 932 28.15 25.97 0.48
C PHE A 932 28.63 26.46 -0.88
N ALA A 933 29.33 27.59 -0.94
CA ALA A 933 29.80 28.16 -2.20
C ALA A 933 30.74 27.18 -2.93
N HIS A 934 30.67 27.15 -4.26
CA HIS A 934 31.31 26.13 -5.08
C HIS A 934 32.83 26.02 -4.81
N ASN A 935 33.27 24.82 -4.42
CA ASN A 935 34.63 24.45 -4.03
C ASN A 935 35.26 25.34 -2.94
N ASP A 936 34.44 26.07 -2.16
CA ASP A 936 34.89 26.95 -1.07
C ASP A 936 34.92 26.20 0.27
N ILE A 937 36.13 25.75 0.63
CA ILE A 937 36.43 25.07 1.89
C ILE A 937 36.15 25.97 3.11
N GLY A 938 36.30 27.29 3.00
CA GLY A 938 35.98 28.23 4.08
C GLY A 938 34.47 28.33 4.33
N ALA A 939 33.68 28.42 3.26
CA ALA A 939 32.21 28.40 3.34
C ALA A 939 31.68 27.04 3.86
N LEU A 940 32.33 25.93 3.48
CA LEU A 940 32.05 24.61 4.06
C LEU A 940 32.34 24.59 5.57
N GLU A 941 33.53 25.05 5.99
CA GLU A 941 33.89 25.11 7.41
C GLU A 941 32.89 25.96 8.20
N ASP A 942 32.58 27.18 7.75
CA ASP A 942 31.63 28.06 8.45
C ASP A 942 30.22 27.46 8.51
N THR A 943 29.81 26.69 7.51
CA THR A 943 28.54 25.97 7.51
C THR A 943 28.54 24.84 8.54
N LEU A 944 29.63 24.08 8.64
CA LEU A 944 29.81 23.05 9.66
C LEU A 944 29.86 23.67 11.07
N ARG A 945 30.67 24.71 11.27
CA ARG A 945 30.86 25.44 12.53
C ARG A 945 29.55 25.98 13.11
N ARG A 946 28.69 26.57 12.27
CA ARG A 946 27.38 27.13 12.68
C ARG A 946 26.31 26.08 12.96
N ASN A 947 26.44 24.85 12.43
CA ASN A 947 25.35 23.87 12.47
C ASN A 947 25.68 22.55 13.18
N ARG A 948 26.95 22.18 13.36
CA ARG A 948 27.32 20.82 13.80
C ARG A 948 26.72 20.39 15.14
N SER A 949 26.60 21.31 16.09
CA SER A 949 25.99 21.06 17.42
C SER A 949 24.47 20.89 17.39
N ARG A 950 23.81 21.24 16.27
CA ARG A 950 22.35 21.33 16.15
C ARG A 950 21.69 20.12 15.50
N PHE A 951 22.48 19.18 14.97
CA PHE A 951 22.01 18.02 14.21
C PHE A 951 22.64 16.72 14.72
N ARG A 952 21.88 15.63 14.69
CA ARG A 952 22.31 14.32 15.18
C ARG A 952 23.47 13.77 14.35
N ARG A 953 23.32 13.79 13.02
CA ARG A 953 24.37 13.48 12.03
C ARG A 953 24.54 14.66 11.09
N VAL A 954 25.74 14.81 10.55
CA VAL A 954 26.03 15.71 9.43
C VAL A 954 26.68 14.86 8.35
N LEU A 955 26.16 14.92 7.12
CA LEU A 955 26.73 14.29 5.94
C LEU A 955 27.24 15.40 5.01
N ILE A 956 28.51 15.34 4.65
CA ILE A 956 29.12 16.16 3.60
C ILE A 956 29.01 15.36 2.30
N VAL A 957 28.51 15.96 1.22
CA VAL A 957 28.44 15.34 -0.12
C VAL A 957 29.10 16.25 -1.15
N VAL A 958 30.08 15.72 -1.87
CA VAL A 958 30.85 16.44 -2.91
C VAL A 958 31.05 15.55 -4.13
N GLU A 959 31.16 16.14 -5.33
CA GLU A 959 31.66 15.45 -6.53
C GLU A 959 33.19 15.42 -6.52
N GLY A 960 33.77 14.34 -7.04
CA GLY A 960 35.22 14.26 -7.26
C GLY A 960 35.70 15.20 -8.37
N ALA A 961 35.01 15.15 -9.52
CA ALA A 961 35.19 16.08 -10.62
C ALA A 961 33.81 16.65 -10.99
N TYR A 962 33.64 17.97 -10.90
CA TYR A 962 32.34 18.60 -11.11
C TYR A 962 31.95 18.57 -12.58
N SER A 963 30.77 18.04 -12.87
CA SER A 963 30.36 17.81 -14.26
C SER A 963 30.26 19.08 -15.11
N MET A 964 29.96 20.24 -14.50
CA MET A 964 29.64 21.50 -15.20
C MET A 964 30.86 22.40 -15.45
N ASP A 965 31.87 22.31 -14.59
CA ASP A 965 33.01 23.25 -14.53
C ASP A 965 34.36 22.56 -14.73
N GLY A 966 34.40 21.22 -14.60
CA GLY A 966 35.57 20.39 -14.82
C GLY A 966 36.61 20.42 -13.70
N ASP A 967 36.45 21.28 -12.69
CA ASP A 967 37.36 21.33 -11.57
C ASP A 967 37.23 20.11 -10.64
N LEU A 968 38.22 19.94 -9.77
CA LEU A 968 38.29 18.85 -8.79
C LEU A 968 38.08 19.43 -7.39
N VAL A 969 37.33 18.72 -6.53
CA VAL A 969 37.20 19.08 -5.12
C VAL A 969 38.55 18.99 -4.39
N ASP A 970 38.85 19.92 -3.48
CA ASP A 970 39.96 19.78 -2.52
C ASP A 970 39.63 18.71 -1.46
N LEU A 971 39.73 17.44 -1.89
CA LEU A 971 39.36 16.29 -1.07
C LEU A 971 40.18 16.19 0.25
N PRO A 972 41.51 16.45 0.28
CA PRO A 972 42.25 16.52 1.54
C PRO A 972 41.63 17.49 2.54
N ALA A 973 41.31 18.72 2.14
CA ALA A 973 40.71 19.71 3.03
C ALA A 973 39.32 19.30 3.51
N VAL A 974 38.49 18.70 2.63
CA VAL A 974 37.17 18.17 3.03
C VAL A 974 37.30 17.01 4.04
N ILE A 975 38.32 16.15 3.90
CA ILE A 975 38.62 15.08 4.88
C ILE A 975 39.08 15.65 6.22
N GLU A 976 39.89 16.71 6.24
CA GLU A 976 40.27 17.40 7.46
C GLU A 976 39.06 18.01 8.18
N LEU A 977 38.16 18.68 7.44
CA LEU A 977 36.91 19.21 8.00
C LEU A 977 35.96 18.10 8.49
N LYS A 978 35.83 16.99 7.76
CA LYS A 978 35.09 15.80 8.21
C LYS A 978 35.58 15.35 9.59
N ARG A 979 36.90 15.21 9.75
CA ARG A 979 37.55 14.78 11.01
C ARG A 979 37.36 15.81 12.12
N ALA A 980 37.63 17.09 11.85
CA ALA A 980 37.54 18.17 12.82
C ALA A 980 36.12 18.36 13.39
N TYR A 981 35.09 18.22 12.55
CA TYR A 981 33.69 18.39 12.94
C TYR A 981 32.97 17.06 13.25
N GLY A 982 33.62 15.90 13.12
CA GLY A 982 33.00 14.59 13.35
C GLY A 982 31.75 14.39 12.48
N ALA A 983 31.90 14.64 11.18
CA ALA A 983 30.87 14.45 10.15
C ALA A 983 31.08 13.14 9.38
N LEU A 984 30.09 12.75 8.58
CA LEU A 984 30.21 11.75 7.53
C LEU A 984 30.58 12.43 6.22
N LEU A 985 31.24 11.71 5.31
CA LEU A 985 31.63 12.18 3.98
C LEU A 985 31.28 11.12 2.92
N MET A 986 30.54 11.56 1.92
CA MET A 986 30.24 10.81 0.70
C MET A 986 30.84 11.55 -0.50
N VAL A 987 31.56 10.84 -1.35
CA VAL A 987 32.18 11.39 -2.56
C VAL A 987 31.59 10.71 -3.79
N ASP A 988 31.02 11.50 -4.70
CA ASP A 988 30.55 11.03 -6.01
C ASP A 988 31.71 11.09 -7.02
N GLU A 989 32.29 9.92 -7.33
CA GLU A 989 33.37 9.77 -8.30
C GLU A 989 32.85 9.57 -9.75
N ALA A 990 31.57 9.84 -10.06
CA ALA A 990 30.98 9.48 -11.36
C ALA A 990 31.75 10.01 -12.58
N HIS A 991 32.37 11.20 -12.50
CA HIS A 991 33.18 11.77 -13.59
C HIS A 991 34.69 11.57 -13.45
N SER A 992 35.18 11.39 -12.23
CA SER A 992 36.61 11.22 -11.92
C SER A 992 37.08 9.77 -12.00
N ILE A 993 36.22 8.79 -11.74
CA ILE A 993 36.58 7.38 -11.83
C ILE A 993 36.89 6.96 -13.28
N GLY A 994 38.04 6.34 -13.47
CA GLY A 994 38.59 5.97 -14.77
C GLY A 994 39.26 7.10 -15.56
N THR A 995 39.22 8.35 -15.07
CA THR A 995 39.65 9.53 -15.83
C THR A 995 40.74 10.34 -15.11
N VAL A 996 40.62 10.48 -13.79
CA VAL A 996 41.51 11.25 -12.90
C VAL A 996 42.48 10.31 -12.17
N GLY A 997 43.69 10.79 -11.89
CA GLY A 997 44.79 9.98 -11.31
C GLY A 997 45.67 9.29 -12.36
N GLU A 998 46.83 8.76 -11.96
CA GLU A 998 47.79 8.13 -12.88
C GLU A 998 47.22 6.90 -13.58
N ARG A 999 46.38 6.12 -12.87
CA ARG A 999 45.79 4.86 -13.32
C ARG A 999 44.30 4.98 -13.55
N GLY A 1000 43.77 6.20 -13.49
CA GLY A 1000 42.33 6.47 -13.60
C GLY A 1000 41.57 6.00 -12.35
N ARG A 1001 42.18 5.97 -11.16
CA ARG A 1001 41.44 5.54 -9.96
C ARG A 1001 40.60 6.66 -9.32
N GLY A 1002 40.54 7.84 -9.92
CA GLY A 1002 39.71 8.95 -9.43
C GLY A 1002 40.44 9.86 -8.44
N VAL A 1003 39.69 10.78 -7.81
CA VAL A 1003 40.29 11.82 -6.95
C VAL A 1003 41.04 11.24 -5.76
N GLY A 1004 40.62 10.08 -5.25
CA GLY A 1004 41.34 9.40 -4.16
C GLY A 1004 42.78 9.04 -4.51
N GLU A 1005 43.05 8.61 -5.75
CA GLU A 1005 44.42 8.36 -6.23
C GLU A 1005 45.16 9.66 -6.53
N PHE A 1006 44.49 10.64 -7.14
CA PHE A 1006 45.11 11.92 -7.52
C PHE A 1006 45.65 12.70 -6.32
N PHE A 1007 44.88 12.78 -5.22
CA PHE A 1007 45.31 13.42 -3.98
C PHE A 1007 46.08 12.49 -3.03
N GLY A 1008 46.20 11.19 -3.35
CA GLY A 1008 46.91 10.21 -2.52
C GLY A 1008 46.30 9.98 -1.12
N VAL A 1009 44.97 10.13 -0.98
CA VAL A 1009 44.27 9.99 0.31
C VAL A 1009 43.95 8.53 0.64
N ASP A 1010 43.85 8.19 1.92
CA ASP A 1010 43.37 6.87 2.34
C ASP A 1010 41.86 6.75 2.03
N ARG A 1011 41.49 5.70 1.31
CA ARG A 1011 40.08 5.41 0.98
C ARG A 1011 39.21 5.19 2.20
N ALA A 1012 39.78 4.81 3.34
CA ALA A 1012 39.08 4.63 4.60
C ALA A 1012 38.66 5.95 5.27
N ASP A 1013 39.22 7.09 4.85
CA ASP A 1013 38.86 8.41 5.39
C ASP A 1013 37.53 8.97 4.85
N VAL A 1014 36.99 8.36 3.80
CA VAL A 1014 35.66 8.65 3.23
C VAL A 1014 34.71 7.51 3.60
N ASP A 1015 33.50 7.81 4.07
CA ASP A 1015 32.58 6.76 4.58
C ASP A 1015 31.91 5.98 3.45
N LEU A 1016 31.65 6.67 2.33
CA LEU A 1016 31.00 6.10 1.16
C LEU A 1016 31.53 6.72 -0.14
N TRP A 1017 32.07 5.87 -1.01
CA TRP A 1017 32.44 6.21 -2.38
C TRP A 1017 31.31 5.81 -3.30
N MET A 1018 30.76 6.75 -4.05
CA MET A 1018 29.71 6.51 -5.03
C MET A 1018 30.27 6.67 -6.44
N GLY A 1019 29.67 5.98 -7.41
CA GLY A 1019 29.83 6.35 -8.81
C GLY A 1019 28.83 5.67 -9.74
N THR A 1020 28.91 6.02 -11.03
CA THR A 1020 28.11 5.43 -12.11
C THR A 1020 28.94 4.45 -12.94
N LEU A 1021 28.27 3.44 -13.51
CA LEU A 1021 28.87 2.57 -14.53
C LEU A 1021 28.75 3.17 -15.94
N SER A 1022 27.86 4.15 -16.13
CA SER A 1022 27.41 4.68 -17.44
C SER A 1022 28.40 5.55 -18.21
N LYS A 1023 29.60 5.73 -17.66
CA LYS A 1023 30.64 6.61 -18.22
C LYS A 1023 31.83 5.72 -18.56
N THR A 1024 32.83 5.64 -17.70
CA THR A 1024 34.06 4.88 -17.97
C THR A 1024 33.86 3.37 -18.05
N PHE A 1025 32.88 2.79 -17.34
CA PHE A 1025 32.67 1.33 -17.26
C PHE A 1025 31.73 0.75 -18.33
N ALA A 1026 31.41 1.50 -19.39
CA ALA A 1026 30.70 1.00 -20.59
C ALA A 1026 29.37 0.23 -20.34
N SER A 1027 28.64 0.56 -19.27
CA SER A 1027 27.40 -0.14 -18.88
C SER A 1027 26.42 0.79 -18.15
N CYS A 1028 25.11 0.53 -18.12
CA CYS A 1028 24.26 1.20 -17.13
C CYS A 1028 24.48 0.61 -15.71
N GLY A 1029 24.18 1.41 -14.68
CA GLY A 1029 24.31 1.05 -13.28
C GLY A 1029 24.98 2.10 -12.41
N GLY A 1030 25.09 1.81 -11.12
CA GLY A 1030 25.88 2.57 -10.15
C GLY A 1030 26.56 1.66 -9.14
N TYR A 1031 27.39 2.21 -8.27
CA TYR A 1031 28.05 1.44 -7.22
C TYR A 1031 28.24 2.25 -5.93
N LEU A 1032 28.39 1.54 -4.82
CA LEU A 1032 28.74 2.07 -3.51
C LEU A 1032 29.92 1.28 -2.91
N GLY A 1033 31.10 1.88 -2.86
CA GLY A 1033 32.31 1.35 -2.24
C GLY A 1033 32.54 1.90 -0.84
N GLY A 1034 33.10 1.11 0.06
CA GLY A 1034 33.40 1.57 1.42
C GLY A 1034 33.95 0.48 2.32
N SER A 1035 33.74 0.61 3.63
CA SER A 1035 34.09 -0.45 4.58
C SER A 1035 33.18 -1.68 4.40
N ALA A 1036 33.73 -2.89 4.56
CA ALA A 1036 32.96 -4.13 4.46
C ALA A 1036 31.79 -4.22 5.47
N ARG A 1037 31.82 -3.45 6.56
CA ARG A 1037 30.70 -3.31 7.50
C ARG A 1037 29.60 -2.41 6.93
N MET A 1038 29.96 -1.26 6.36
CA MET A 1038 29.02 -0.33 5.71
C MET A 1038 28.33 -1.00 4.52
N VAL A 1039 29.11 -1.57 3.60
CA VAL A 1039 28.61 -2.24 2.39
C VAL A 1039 27.71 -3.43 2.74
N ARG A 1040 28.06 -4.24 3.76
CA ARG A 1040 27.19 -5.32 4.23
C ARG A 1040 25.89 -4.81 4.81
N TRP A 1041 25.88 -3.70 5.56
CA TRP A 1041 24.64 -3.09 6.05
C TRP A 1041 23.76 -2.65 4.86
N LEU A 1042 24.32 -1.85 3.95
CA LEU A 1042 23.62 -1.37 2.74
C LEU A 1042 23.04 -2.52 1.92
N ARG A 1043 23.77 -3.64 1.73
CA ARG A 1043 23.28 -4.83 1.01
C ARG A 1043 21.99 -5.44 1.59
N HIS A 1044 21.68 -5.19 2.87
CA HIS A 1044 20.48 -5.73 3.53
C HIS A 1044 19.41 -4.67 3.82
N THR A 1045 19.73 -3.37 3.75
CA THR A 1045 18.83 -2.30 4.20
C THR A 1045 18.58 -1.19 3.18
N LEU A 1046 19.44 -1.01 2.17
CA LEU A 1046 19.36 0.08 1.21
C LEU A 1046 18.14 -0.11 0.27
N PRO A 1047 17.12 0.78 0.26
CA PRO A 1047 15.89 0.55 -0.47
C PRO A 1047 16.09 0.31 -1.98
N GLY A 1048 16.95 1.09 -2.63
CA GLY A 1048 17.31 0.93 -4.05
C GLY A 1048 18.12 -0.34 -4.38
N PHE A 1049 18.52 -1.13 -3.38
CA PHE A 1049 19.05 -2.49 -3.55
C PHE A 1049 18.01 -3.56 -3.18
N VAL A 1050 17.33 -3.39 -2.03
CA VAL A 1050 16.42 -4.39 -1.47
C VAL A 1050 15.14 -4.52 -2.30
N TYR A 1051 14.54 -3.39 -2.70
CA TYR A 1051 13.24 -3.35 -3.37
C TYR A 1051 13.31 -3.11 -4.88
N SER A 1052 14.52 -2.93 -5.43
CA SER A 1052 14.75 -2.77 -6.86
C SER A 1052 15.26 -4.05 -7.52
N VAL A 1053 15.20 -4.09 -8.85
CA VAL A 1053 15.82 -5.17 -9.65
C VAL A 1053 17.34 -5.03 -9.67
N GLY A 1054 18.05 -6.16 -9.79
CA GLY A 1054 19.51 -6.16 -9.96
C GLY A 1054 19.99 -5.71 -11.36
N LEU A 1055 21.31 -5.56 -11.51
CA LEU A 1055 21.92 -5.35 -12.83
C LEU A 1055 21.71 -6.55 -13.76
N THR A 1056 21.35 -6.30 -15.02
CA THR A 1056 21.23 -7.36 -16.03
C THR A 1056 22.58 -8.06 -16.27
N PRO A 1057 22.61 -9.32 -16.75
CA PRO A 1057 23.87 -9.99 -17.09
C PRO A 1057 24.69 -9.26 -18.13
N ALA A 1058 24.04 -8.68 -19.15
CA ALA A 1058 24.70 -7.83 -20.14
C ALA A 1058 25.44 -6.67 -19.47
N ASN A 1059 24.75 -5.92 -18.59
CA ASN A 1059 25.34 -4.78 -17.90
C ASN A 1059 26.45 -5.21 -16.92
N ALA A 1060 26.22 -6.26 -16.14
CA ALA A 1060 27.22 -6.75 -15.21
C ALA A 1060 28.50 -7.25 -15.91
N ALA A 1061 28.37 -7.88 -17.08
CA ALA A 1061 29.51 -8.32 -17.90
C ALA A 1061 30.23 -7.16 -18.59
N ALA A 1062 29.49 -6.19 -19.15
CA ALA A 1062 30.08 -5.01 -19.76
C ALA A 1062 30.93 -4.22 -18.74
N ALA A 1063 30.38 -3.97 -17.55
CA ALA A 1063 31.08 -3.27 -16.47
C ALA A 1063 32.32 -4.04 -15.98
N LEU A 1064 32.23 -5.37 -15.84
CA LEU A 1064 33.34 -6.21 -15.41
C LEU A 1064 34.47 -6.20 -16.45
N ALA A 1065 34.14 -6.43 -17.73
CA ALA A 1065 35.11 -6.41 -18.82
C ALA A 1065 35.77 -5.03 -18.97
N ALA A 1066 34.99 -3.94 -18.83
CA ALA A 1066 35.55 -2.59 -18.83
C ALA A 1066 36.50 -2.36 -17.64
N THR A 1067 36.12 -2.76 -16.42
CA THR A 1067 36.98 -2.64 -15.22
C THR A 1067 38.30 -3.42 -15.40
N GLU A 1068 38.24 -4.66 -15.90
CA GLU A 1068 39.42 -5.48 -16.21
C GLU A 1068 40.30 -4.82 -17.31
N LEU A 1069 39.69 -4.24 -18.36
CA LEU A 1069 40.40 -3.55 -19.44
C LEU A 1069 41.07 -2.23 -19.01
N ILE A 1070 40.46 -1.44 -18.13
CA ILE A 1070 41.08 -0.18 -17.63
C ILE A 1070 42.42 -0.48 -16.95
N VAL A 1071 42.48 -1.56 -16.16
CA VAL A 1071 43.69 -2.02 -15.49
C VAL A 1071 44.71 -2.60 -16.48
N ALA A 1072 44.25 -3.33 -17.50
CA ALA A 1072 45.12 -3.92 -18.52
C ALA A 1072 45.67 -2.89 -19.54
N GLU A 1073 44.93 -1.80 -19.79
CA GLU A 1073 45.21 -0.82 -20.85
C GLU A 1073 45.44 0.62 -20.31
N PRO A 1074 46.39 0.84 -19.38
CA PRO A 1074 46.66 2.16 -18.77
C PRO A 1074 47.24 3.19 -19.77
N HIS A 1075 47.43 2.81 -21.03
CA HIS A 1075 47.72 3.75 -22.10
C HIS A 1075 46.49 4.59 -22.48
N ARG A 1076 45.26 4.10 -22.27
CA ARG A 1076 44.01 4.85 -22.53
C ARG A 1076 43.86 6.05 -21.60
N VAL A 1077 44.06 5.87 -20.30
CA VAL A 1077 44.03 6.97 -19.31
C VAL A 1077 45.10 8.02 -19.63
N ARG A 1078 46.32 7.60 -20.00
CA ARG A 1078 47.38 8.52 -20.43
C ARG A 1078 47.05 9.26 -21.73
N ALA A 1079 46.36 8.60 -22.68
CA ALA A 1079 45.90 9.23 -23.91
C ALA A 1079 44.77 10.24 -23.63
N LEU A 1080 43.79 9.89 -22.80
CA LEU A 1080 42.72 10.77 -22.33
C LEU A 1080 43.30 12.04 -21.71
N ARG A 1081 44.22 11.90 -20.75
CA ARG A 1081 44.84 13.04 -20.06
C ARG A 1081 45.59 13.95 -21.03
N ARG A 1082 46.43 13.40 -21.90
CA ARG A 1082 47.15 14.16 -22.93
C ARG A 1082 46.19 14.90 -23.88
N ASN A 1083 45.10 14.24 -24.29
CA ASN A 1083 44.11 14.83 -25.17
C ASN A 1083 43.36 15.99 -24.49
N ALA A 1084 43.02 15.85 -23.20
CA ALA A 1084 42.37 16.90 -22.43
C ALA A 1084 43.31 18.09 -22.15
N GLU A 1085 44.56 17.82 -21.76
CA GLU A 1085 45.63 18.82 -21.60
C GLU A 1085 45.85 19.61 -22.92
N LEU A 1086 45.82 18.91 -24.07
CA LEU A 1086 45.91 19.53 -25.40
C LEU A 1086 44.69 20.41 -25.70
N PHE A 1087 43.47 19.93 -25.47
CA PHE A 1087 42.25 20.69 -25.73
C PHE A 1087 42.23 21.98 -24.89
N LEU A 1088 42.46 21.85 -23.58
CA LEU A 1088 42.51 22.98 -22.64
C LEU A 1088 43.59 23.99 -23.01
N GLY A 1089 44.82 23.52 -23.31
CA GLY A 1089 45.93 24.39 -23.68
C GLY A 1089 45.69 25.16 -24.99
N LEU A 1090 45.04 24.52 -25.97
CA LEU A 1090 44.65 25.19 -27.22
C LEU A 1090 43.51 26.18 -26.99
N ALA A 1091 42.50 25.83 -26.19
CA ALA A 1091 41.36 26.70 -25.91
C ALA A 1091 41.80 27.96 -25.16
N ALA A 1092 42.65 27.82 -24.13
CA ALA A 1092 43.28 28.94 -23.45
C ALA A 1092 44.14 29.79 -24.39
N SER A 1093 44.92 29.17 -25.29
CA SER A 1093 45.71 29.89 -26.30
C SER A 1093 44.86 30.66 -27.32
N ALA A 1094 43.61 30.21 -27.55
CA ALA A 1094 42.64 30.87 -28.41
C ALA A 1094 41.79 31.93 -27.68
N GLY A 1095 42.03 32.17 -26.38
CA GLY A 1095 41.30 33.14 -25.57
C GLY A 1095 39.90 32.69 -25.11
N LEU A 1096 39.60 31.39 -25.17
CA LEU A 1096 38.32 30.83 -24.73
C LEU A 1096 38.28 30.72 -23.20
N ALA A 1097 37.14 31.09 -22.60
CA ALA A 1097 36.93 31.03 -21.16
C ALA A 1097 36.59 29.59 -20.73
N THR A 1098 37.56 28.85 -20.21
CA THR A 1098 37.43 27.39 -19.94
C THR A 1098 37.45 26.98 -18.47
N GLY A 1099 37.26 27.93 -17.53
CA GLY A 1099 37.42 27.66 -16.09
C GLY A 1099 38.83 27.21 -15.73
N THR A 1100 38.97 26.40 -14.67
CA THR A 1100 40.25 25.78 -14.31
C THR A 1100 40.50 24.49 -15.10
N SER A 1101 39.54 23.56 -15.10
CA SER A 1101 39.50 22.33 -15.90
C SER A 1101 40.79 21.50 -15.93
N ALA A 1102 41.61 21.61 -14.88
CA ALA A 1102 42.90 20.94 -14.83
C ALA A 1102 42.74 19.45 -14.48
N HIS A 1103 43.45 18.58 -15.20
CA HIS A 1103 43.52 17.13 -14.96
C HIS A 1103 42.19 16.35 -15.10
N THR A 1104 41.15 16.98 -15.64
CA THR A 1104 39.85 16.38 -15.99
C THR A 1104 39.73 16.16 -17.50
N PRO A 1105 38.88 15.25 -18.00
CA PRO A 1105 38.49 15.18 -19.40
C PRO A 1105 37.34 16.14 -19.77
N ILE A 1106 36.86 16.95 -18.83
CA ILE A 1106 35.73 17.86 -19.00
C ILE A 1106 36.27 19.27 -19.20
N VAL A 1107 36.02 19.87 -20.37
CA VAL A 1107 36.40 21.27 -20.63
C VAL A 1107 35.13 22.05 -20.98
N PRO A 1108 34.65 22.97 -20.14
CA PRO A 1108 33.60 23.91 -20.51
C PRO A 1108 34.18 25.02 -21.39
N CYS A 1109 33.31 25.69 -22.13
CA CYS A 1109 33.56 27.00 -22.74
C CYS A 1109 32.41 27.91 -22.28
N LEU A 1110 32.71 28.81 -21.35
CA LEU A 1110 31.76 29.75 -20.77
C LEU A 1110 31.40 30.82 -21.80
N LEU A 1111 30.10 31.04 -22.02
CA LEU A 1111 29.56 31.95 -23.04
C LEU A 1111 28.57 32.97 -22.48
N GLY A 1112 28.08 32.74 -21.26
CA GLY A 1112 27.21 33.64 -20.50
C GLY A 1112 25.74 33.60 -20.95
N ASP A 1113 25.50 33.87 -22.24
CA ASP A 1113 24.17 33.93 -22.86
C ASP A 1113 23.71 32.56 -23.35
N SER A 1114 22.53 32.12 -22.90
CA SER A 1114 21.88 30.87 -23.32
C SER A 1114 21.66 30.83 -24.84
N ALA A 1115 21.26 31.95 -25.45
CA ALA A 1115 21.00 32.01 -26.87
C ALA A 1115 22.29 31.96 -27.71
N ARG A 1116 23.38 32.59 -27.26
CA ARG A 1116 24.74 32.49 -27.85
C ARG A 1116 25.25 31.06 -27.77
N THR A 1117 25.07 30.41 -26.63
CA THR A 1117 25.46 29.02 -26.40
C THR A 1117 24.81 28.09 -27.41
N LEU A 1118 23.49 28.21 -27.60
CA LEU A 1118 22.75 27.45 -28.60
C LEU A 1118 23.24 27.73 -30.04
N ARG A 1119 23.36 29.02 -30.43
CA ARG A 1119 23.81 29.41 -31.78
C ARG A 1119 25.20 28.86 -32.11
N ILE A 1120 26.12 28.82 -31.16
CA ILE A 1120 27.47 28.29 -31.38
C ILE A 1120 27.44 26.76 -31.46
N ALA A 1121 26.63 26.06 -30.65
CA ALA A 1121 26.44 24.61 -30.76
C ALA A 1121 25.88 24.20 -32.14
N ASP A 1122 24.95 24.98 -32.68
CA ASP A 1122 24.35 24.73 -33.99
C ASP A 1122 25.36 24.93 -35.13
N ARG A 1123 26.16 26.00 -35.09
CA ARG A 1123 27.25 26.22 -36.06
C ARG A 1123 28.38 25.20 -35.96
N LEU A 1124 28.70 24.73 -34.75
CA LEU A 1124 29.62 23.60 -34.56
C LEU A 1124 29.07 22.36 -35.28
N PHE A 1125 27.77 22.09 -35.12
CA PHE A 1125 27.09 20.97 -35.76
C PHE A 1125 27.13 21.07 -37.29
N ASP A 1126 26.79 22.22 -37.88
CA ASP A 1126 26.94 22.47 -39.32
C ASP A 1126 28.36 22.15 -39.84
N ARG A 1127 29.38 22.48 -39.05
CA ARG A 1127 30.80 22.26 -39.35
C ARG A 1127 31.31 20.85 -38.98
N GLY A 1128 30.42 19.97 -38.52
CA GLY A 1128 30.64 18.54 -38.25
C GLY A 1128 31.15 18.21 -36.85
N VAL A 1129 30.86 19.05 -35.85
CA VAL A 1129 31.29 18.89 -34.45
C VAL A 1129 30.08 18.93 -33.52
N ILE A 1130 29.99 18.00 -32.57
CA ILE A 1130 28.95 17.96 -31.53
C ILE A 1130 29.60 18.27 -30.18
N ALA A 1131 29.00 19.19 -29.43
CA ALA A 1131 29.32 19.50 -28.04
C ALA A 1131 28.03 19.85 -27.31
N ASP A 1132 27.97 19.65 -25.99
CA ASP A 1132 26.71 19.71 -25.24
C ASP A 1132 26.46 21.16 -24.73
N PRO A 1133 25.38 21.85 -25.18
CA PRO A 1133 25.10 23.22 -24.78
C PRO A 1133 24.30 23.28 -23.48
N ILE A 1134 24.92 23.76 -22.41
CA ILE A 1134 24.33 23.85 -21.07
C ILE A 1134 23.89 25.30 -20.81
N PHE A 1135 22.57 25.47 -20.62
CA PHE A 1135 21.91 26.78 -20.54
C PHE A 1135 20.68 26.71 -19.61
N HIS A 1136 20.02 27.84 -19.37
CA HIS A 1136 18.88 27.93 -18.44
C HIS A 1136 17.74 26.96 -18.82
N PRO A 1137 17.14 26.21 -17.87
CA PRO A 1137 17.29 26.29 -16.42
C PRO A 1137 18.37 25.38 -15.80
N ALA A 1138 19.20 24.69 -16.60
CA ALA A 1138 20.22 23.78 -16.06
C ALA A 1138 21.41 24.52 -15.40
N VAL A 1139 21.58 25.79 -15.74
CA VAL A 1139 22.46 26.78 -15.09
C VAL A 1139 21.75 28.15 -15.11
N GLU A 1140 22.14 29.07 -14.24
CA GLU A 1140 21.58 30.44 -14.23
C GLU A 1140 21.93 31.19 -15.53
N GLU A 1141 21.09 32.16 -15.91
CA GLU A 1141 21.38 33.03 -17.07
C GLU A 1141 22.60 33.91 -16.72
N GLY A 1142 23.59 33.98 -17.62
CA GLY A 1142 24.93 34.49 -17.30
C GLY A 1142 25.97 33.38 -16.99
N LEU A 1143 25.54 32.14 -16.75
CA LEU A 1143 26.41 30.97 -16.53
C LEU A 1143 26.35 29.92 -17.66
N ALA A 1144 25.70 30.23 -18.78
CA ALA A 1144 25.57 29.35 -19.94
C ALA A 1144 26.93 29.04 -20.60
N ARG A 1145 27.08 27.81 -21.10
CA ARG A 1145 28.37 27.24 -21.55
C ARG A 1145 28.20 26.08 -22.53
N LEU A 1146 29.16 25.87 -23.41
CA LEU A 1146 29.33 24.58 -24.09
C LEU A 1146 30.16 23.65 -23.20
N ARG A 1147 29.91 22.35 -23.25
CA ARG A 1147 30.68 21.34 -22.52
C ARG A 1147 31.28 20.32 -23.47
N PHE A 1148 32.59 20.14 -23.38
CA PHE A 1148 33.36 19.22 -24.20
C PHE A 1148 33.89 18.07 -23.32
N PHE A 1149 33.41 16.85 -23.61
CA PHE A 1149 33.96 15.62 -23.06
C PHE A 1149 35.04 15.08 -23.99
N VAL A 1150 36.29 15.29 -23.60
CA VAL A 1150 37.44 14.77 -24.34
C VAL A 1150 37.58 13.28 -24.06
N THR A 1151 37.87 12.47 -25.08
CA THR A 1151 38.08 11.02 -24.97
C THR A 1151 39.54 10.65 -25.28
N SER A 1152 39.95 9.44 -24.92
CA SER A 1152 41.23 8.84 -25.31
C SER A 1152 41.35 8.53 -26.80
N GLU A 1153 40.22 8.52 -27.53
CA GLU A 1153 40.15 8.15 -28.95
C GLU A 1153 40.25 9.35 -29.89
N HIS A 1154 39.93 10.57 -29.42
CA HIS A 1154 40.14 11.81 -30.17
C HIS A 1154 41.59 11.94 -30.66
N ARG A 1155 41.76 12.35 -31.92
CA ARG A 1155 43.08 12.63 -32.49
C ARG A 1155 43.46 14.08 -32.23
N GLU A 1156 44.76 14.34 -32.24
CA GLU A 1156 45.31 15.69 -32.08
C GLU A 1156 44.78 16.67 -33.15
N ASP A 1157 44.67 16.23 -34.41
CA ASP A 1157 44.13 17.06 -35.49
C ASP A 1157 42.64 17.39 -35.30
N ASP A 1158 41.85 16.45 -34.77
CA ASP A 1158 40.41 16.64 -34.51
C ASP A 1158 40.18 17.63 -33.36
N ILE A 1159 41.02 17.56 -32.32
CA ILE A 1159 41.03 18.52 -31.20
C ILE A 1159 41.44 19.91 -31.70
N ARG A 1160 42.54 20.00 -32.48
CA ARG A 1160 43.02 21.27 -33.07
C ARG A 1160 41.96 21.91 -33.97
N ARG A 1161 41.32 21.10 -34.82
CA ARG A 1161 40.21 21.54 -35.69
C ARG A 1161 39.02 22.04 -34.86
N THR A 1162 38.61 21.30 -33.84
CA THR A 1162 37.45 21.66 -33.00
C THR A 1162 37.68 22.97 -32.27
N VAL A 1163 38.84 23.16 -31.64
CA VAL A 1163 39.16 24.41 -30.94
C VAL A 1163 39.27 25.59 -31.91
N ALA A 1164 39.84 25.41 -33.10
CA ALA A 1164 39.88 26.46 -34.12
C ALA A 1164 38.47 26.88 -34.58
N ILE A 1165 37.59 25.91 -34.87
CA ILE A 1165 36.19 26.19 -35.22
C ILE A 1165 35.49 26.94 -34.07
N LEU A 1166 35.63 26.46 -32.84
CA LEU A 1166 35.01 27.07 -31.66
C LEU A 1166 35.47 28.52 -31.48
N ALA A 1167 36.77 28.79 -31.60
CA ALA A 1167 37.31 30.15 -31.51
C ALA A 1167 36.78 31.08 -32.60
N GLU A 1168 36.65 30.60 -33.84
CA GLU A 1168 36.05 31.34 -34.94
C GLU A 1168 34.58 31.70 -34.66
N GLU A 1169 33.76 30.75 -34.19
CA GLU A 1169 32.33 31.00 -33.92
C GLU A 1169 32.09 31.86 -32.68
N VAL A 1170 32.91 31.72 -31.64
CA VAL A 1170 32.88 32.58 -30.45
C VAL A 1170 33.22 34.02 -30.82
N ALA A 1171 34.26 34.24 -31.63
CA ALA A 1171 34.62 35.58 -32.12
C ALA A 1171 33.57 36.17 -33.08
N ALA A 1172 32.97 35.35 -33.96
CA ALA A 1172 32.00 35.77 -34.95
C ALA A 1172 30.60 36.12 -34.38
N THR A 1173 30.33 35.83 -33.10
CA THR A 1173 29.02 36.07 -32.46
C THR A 1173 28.93 37.35 -31.63
N GLY A 1174 30.05 38.08 -31.44
CA GLY A 1174 30.08 39.38 -30.78
C GLY A 1174 29.99 39.33 -29.25
N GLY A 1175 31.11 39.65 -28.59
CA GLY A 1175 31.25 39.62 -27.13
C GLY A 1175 32.56 38.95 -26.74
#